data_AF-A0A9D2A5L2-F1
#
_entry.id   AF-A0A9D2A5L2-F1
#
_cell.length_a   1.000
_cell.length_b   1.000
_cell.length_c   1.000
_cell.angle_alpha   90.00
_cell.angle_beta   90.00
_cell.angle_gamma   90.00
#
_symmetry.space_group_name_H-M   'P 1'
#
loop_
_entity.id
_entity.type
_entity.pdbx_description
1 polymer ?
#
loop_
_entity_poly.entity_id
_entity_poly.type
_entity_poly.pdbx_seq_one_letter_code
_entity_poly.pdbx_strand_id
1 'polypeptide(L)'
;MKHKYILYSLFAAASLSVASCDYNEDHFPGFDELAKPTDIGNDTLTLAATDYKTIAGLQANKNLATSKDPEGETYKKALEAVGTNGYFTEMAPAVWYLPAYIEQQFPYYDNGSKVTIYYDEYENLPDYLNDFNGIKSYALTSDDYKTVWGDRVTANYLSPSTLREIPSILSAANPDATEGDMLLVNYAYSDTEPSIGGDGGGEEPAEPVWTELTSIPVRSAGQNWNFVNVGPVDLSEFKGQTINVAFRYTSTTSGGPTWELRNFHALAVLYLDVYLFAEQSDGSFKKLATEDDFAGAGNYVIASLGADGNYYPFGRLDGDSYNYGYMHPSPITVTDGVISAADAAYSVVTVEATAVGYSLKNAIGKYLYMSGNYDSFNVADAIGESGFDWTIETAGGADLFTITNVEKGKSVKLNYFVDADDGSASYSFGSYAADKIDENVYFSNSLADGGGFTTYDVNLGGLSYVWGLDDRYSCWKASGYVSGVDHETDSYIVSPAIEIDADADLPYFTIDEAFRYGSVDQITMYVVTGYDAASTASLAANTRAAVTPNTSAVYRFNGSTWVAYSTDAAEIAVLQPSDYDQIGYSTIRYPEETLPIYLKQAYPYAGADDVVAVVYTNGDGAITATEFIYDGANWVVTTVAQRTSIVFLKTDGEWLEAKVYYSSTLLDGESGGFTTQDIALDGLTYVWSLDNAYGWKASGYANSTNKETESWLISPEIDLGKAVAPVMKFDVAINFLSGKEVGKYFTVNISTDYSGDATTATWETLDITGWPEGNSWTFVTIENIDMSAYVGQQIYLGFHYKSDSEAAPTVEIQDLSIQE
;
A
#
# COMPACT_ATOMS: atom_id res chain seq x y z
N MET A 1 5.69 41.65 47.76
CA MET A 1 6.24 42.98 48.10
C MET A 1 5.49 44.03 47.28
N LYS A 2 5.05 45.11 47.94
CA LYS A 2 4.36 46.33 47.44
C LYS A 2 2.93 46.13 46.91
N HIS A 3 1.92 46.98 47.13
CA HIS A 3 1.44 47.82 48.25
C HIS A 3 0.10 48.46 47.80
N LYS A 4 -0.98 48.35 48.60
CA LYS A 4 -2.15 49.26 48.78
C LYS A 4 -3.02 49.55 47.52
N TYR A 5 -4.36 49.62 47.59
CA TYR A 5 -5.16 50.61 48.33
C TYR A 5 -6.52 50.07 48.83
N ILE A 6 -6.88 50.49 50.05
CA ILE A 6 -8.24 50.54 50.62
C ILE A 6 -8.55 52.04 50.84
N LEU A 7 -9.76 52.50 50.52
CA LEU A 7 -10.55 53.57 51.18
C LEU A 7 -11.81 53.83 50.31
N TYR A 8 -13.03 53.43 50.72
CA TYR A 8 -13.98 54.12 51.62
C TYR A 8 -14.43 55.52 51.20
N SER A 9 -15.74 55.64 50.92
CA SER A 9 -16.59 56.82 51.15
C SER A 9 -18.01 56.31 51.46
N LEU A 10 -18.42 56.06 52.71
CA LEU A 10 -18.98 57.00 53.70
C LEU A 10 -20.17 57.85 53.19
N PHE A 11 -21.38 57.41 53.53
CA PHE A 11 -22.32 58.26 54.25
C PHE A 11 -22.93 57.48 55.43
N ALA A 12 -22.74 58.04 56.62
CA ALA A 12 -23.26 57.56 57.88
C ALA A 12 -24.51 58.36 58.25
N ALA A 13 -25.58 57.69 58.70
CA ALA A 13 -26.37 58.12 59.86
C ALA A 13 -27.50 57.12 60.19
N ALA A 14 -27.51 56.74 61.47
CA ALA A 14 -28.68 56.45 62.31
C ALA A 14 -29.59 55.25 61.97
N SER A 15 -29.41 54.23 62.81
CA SER A 15 -30.46 53.33 63.30
C SER A 15 -31.86 53.97 63.35
N LEU A 16 -32.82 53.46 62.58
CA LEU A 16 -34.22 53.40 62.97
C LEU A 16 -34.87 52.22 62.24
N SER A 17 -35.23 51.19 63.01
CA SER A 17 -36.17 50.16 62.59
C SER A 17 -37.52 50.83 62.30
N VAL A 18 -37.84 51.04 61.03
CA VAL A 18 -39.22 51.31 60.58
C VAL A 18 -39.41 50.62 59.24
N ALA A 19 -40.52 49.91 59.11
CA ALA A 19 -40.98 49.25 57.91
C ALA A 19 -40.81 50.16 56.67
N SER A 20 -40.03 49.71 55.69
CA SER A 20 -39.99 50.31 54.36
C SER A 20 -39.90 49.25 53.27
N CYS A 21 -40.48 48.07 53.50
CA CYS A 21 -41.04 47.37 52.36
C CYS A 21 -42.19 48.24 51.87
N ASP A 22 -42.27 48.44 50.56
CA ASP A 22 -43.47 48.91 49.84
C ASP A 22 -43.66 50.41 49.60
N TYR A 23 -42.60 51.20 49.35
CA TYR A 23 -42.77 52.53 48.74
C TYR A 23 -42.44 52.55 47.24
N ASN A 24 -41.45 51.77 46.80
CA ASN A 24 -41.01 51.76 45.40
C ASN A 24 -41.92 50.92 44.49
N GLU A 25 -42.45 49.80 45.00
CA GLU A 25 -43.32 48.86 44.26
C GLU A 25 -44.68 49.50 43.90
N ASP A 26 -45.26 50.26 44.84
CA ASP A 26 -46.56 50.92 44.68
C ASP A 26 -46.53 52.23 43.84
N HIS A 27 -45.36 52.88 43.70
CA HIS A 27 -45.26 54.20 43.08
C HIS A 27 -44.47 54.26 41.78
N PHE A 28 -43.69 53.23 41.46
CA PHE A 28 -42.95 53.14 40.20
C PHE A 28 -43.01 51.73 39.60
N PRO A 29 -44.15 51.33 39.00
CA PRO A 29 -44.28 50.05 38.33
C PRO A 29 -43.21 49.91 37.22
N GLY A 30 -42.36 48.89 37.31
CA GLY A 30 -41.23 48.66 36.38
C GLY A 30 -39.88 49.26 36.81
N PHE A 31 -39.79 49.97 37.93
CA PHE A 31 -38.52 50.54 38.39
C PHE A 31 -37.53 49.49 38.91
N ASP A 32 -38.04 48.40 39.50
CA ASP A 32 -37.22 47.25 39.90
C ASP A 32 -36.72 46.43 38.68
N GLU A 33 -37.37 46.55 37.53
CA GLU A 33 -36.92 45.96 36.25
C GLU A 33 -35.89 46.85 35.52
N LEU A 34 -35.95 48.18 35.71
CA LEU A 34 -35.03 49.15 35.09
C LEU A 34 -33.73 49.41 35.88
N ALA A 35 -33.56 48.80 37.06
CA ALA A 35 -32.45 49.10 37.97
C ALA A 35 -31.70 47.87 38.53
N LYS A 36 -31.79 46.71 37.87
CA LYS A 36 -30.80 45.64 38.06
C LYS A 36 -29.65 45.87 37.07
N PRO A 37 -28.41 46.11 37.53
CA PRO A 37 -27.26 46.07 36.63
C PRO A 37 -27.23 44.70 35.97
N THR A 38 -27.31 44.67 34.63
CA THR A 38 -27.10 43.45 33.86
C THR A 38 -25.60 43.28 33.62
N ASP A 39 -25.03 42.16 34.07
CA ASP A 39 -23.63 41.81 33.86
C ASP A 39 -23.51 40.94 32.60
N ILE A 40 -23.48 41.61 31.44
CA ILE A 40 -23.34 40.96 30.14
C ILE A 40 -21.86 40.89 29.77
N GLY A 41 -21.29 39.68 29.86
CA GLY A 41 -19.88 39.41 29.58
C GLY A 41 -19.61 38.88 28.17
N ASN A 42 -18.38 39.09 27.68
CA ASN A 42 -17.85 38.43 26.48
C ASN A 42 -16.42 37.97 26.75
N ASP A 43 -16.27 36.71 27.13
CA ASP A 43 -15.00 36.16 27.58
C ASP A 43 -14.51 35.01 26.71
N THR A 44 -13.22 34.74 26.85
CA THR A 44 -12.53 33.62 26.21
C THR A 44 -11.79 32.81 27.28
N LEU A 45 -12.01 31.50 27.30
CA LEU A 45 -11.31 30.56 28.18
C LEU A 45 -10.59 29.52 27.33
N THR A 46 -9.34 29.21 27.66
CA THR A 46 -8.61 28.07 27.11
C THR A 46 -8.43 27.05 28.20
N LEU A 47 -8.95 25.84 28.01
CA LEU A 47 -8.89 24.78 29.01
C LEU A 47 -7.44 24.29 29.19
N ALA A 48 -7.01 24.18 30.44
CA ALA A 48 -5.80 23.49 30.83
C ALA A 48 -6.12 22.03 31.21
N ALA A 49 -5.08 21.18 31.31
CA ALA A 49 -5.22 19.78 31.70
C ALA A 49 -5.97 19.58 33.05
N THR A 50 -5.89 20.53 33.97
CA THR A 50 -6.62 20.49 35.25
C THR A 50 -8.11 20.77 35.12
N ASP A 51 -8.52 21.48 34.08
CA ASP A 51 -9.91 21.86 33.86
C ASP A 51 -10.74 20.65 33.41
N TYR A 52 -10.20 19.79 32.54
CA TYR A 52 -10.87 18.55 32.14
C TYR A 52 -11.18 17.64 33.34
N LYS A 53 -10.24 17.52 34.29
CA LYS A 53 -10.46 16.80 35.56
C LYS A 53 -11.58 17.42 36.37
N THR A 54 -11.65 18.75 36.40
CA THR A 54 -12.70 19.50 37.08
C THR A 54 -14.05 19.24 36.41
N ILE A 55 -14.12 19.37 35.09
CA ILE A 55 -15.31 19.14 34.25
C ILE A 55 -15.86 17.73 34.46
N ALA A 56 -15.02 16.70 34.37
CA ALA A 56 -15.40 15.31 34.63
C ALA A 56 -15.84 15.07 36.09
N GLY A 57 -15.29 15.85 37.02
CA GLY A 57 -15.58 15.80 38.44
C GLY A 57 -16.92 16.42 38.85
N LEU A 58 -17.50 17.33 38.04
CA LEU A 58 -18.71 18.08 38.37
C LEU A 58 -19.92 17.15 38.55
N GLN A 59 -20.66 17.35 39.65
CA GLN A 59 -21.83 16.51 39.95
C GLN A 59 -22.92 16.65 38.89
N ALA A 60 -23.11 17.85 38.33
CA ALA A 60 -24.05 18.10 37.23
C ALA A 60 -23.70 17.25 35.99
N ASN A 61 -22.42 17.20 35.63
CA ASN A 61 -21.95 16.41 34.49
C ASN A 61 -22.07 14.91 34.72
N LYS A 62 -21.77 14.42 35.93
CA LYS A 62 -21.97 13.00 36.30
C LYS A 62 -23.44 12.60 36.24
N ASN A 63 -24.33 13.47 36.71
CA ASN A 63 -25.77 13.24 36.64
C ASN A 63 -26.26 13.21 35.18
N LEU A 64 -25.75 14.12 34.34
CA LEU A 64 -26.06 14.14 32.90
C LEU A 64 -25.57 12.87 32.20
N ALA A 65 -24.32 12.46 32.42
CA ALA A 65 -23.79 11.22 31.86
C ALA A 65 -24.63 10.00 32.28
N THR A 66 -25.10 9.96 33.54
CA THR A 66 -25.98 8.90 34.03
C THR A 66 -27.37 8.92 33.38
N SER A 67 -27.93 10.11 33.09
CA SER A 67 -29.26 10.18 32.47
C SER A 67 -29.27 9.76 31.00
N LYS A 68 -28.12 9.88 30.30
CA LYS A 68 -27.94 9.42 28.92
C LYS A 68 -27.92 7.90 28.79
N ASP A 69 -27.48 7.20 29.83
CA ASP A 69 -27.49 5.73 29.92
C ASP A 69 -27.75 5.29 31.36
N PRO A 70 -29.03 5.21 31.79
CA PRO A 70 -29.38 4.91 33.18
C PRO A 70 -29.02 3.49 33.64
N GLU A 71 -28.97 2.53 32.71
CA GLU A 71 -28.74 1.11 33.00
C GLU A 71 -27.32 0.62 32.61
N GLY A 72 -26.59 1.41 31.83
CA GLY A 72 -25.21 1.16 31.44
C GLY A 72 -24.21 2.20 32.00
N GLU A 73 -22.93 1.94 31.76
CA GLU A 73 -21.82 2.76 32.26
C GLU A 73 -21.11 3.51 31.12
N THR A 74 -21.74 3.56 29.94
CA THR A 74 -21.11 4.00 28.69
C THR A 74 -20.67 5.47 28.75
N TYR A 75 -21.63 6.38 28.96
CA TYR A 75 -21.35 7.83 29.00
C TYR A 75 -20.62 8.26 30.28
N LYS A 76 -20.78 7.52 31.38
CA LYS A 76 -20.02 7.75 32.61
C LYS A 76 -18.53 7.47 32.40
N LYS A 77 -18.19 6.32 31.82
CA LYS A 77 -16.80 5.99 31.46
C LYS A 77 -16.23 6.97 30.45
N ALA A 78 -17.03 7.39 29.46
CA ALA A 78 -16.61 8.40 28.50
C ALA A 78 -16.28 9.75 29.18
N LEU A 79 -17.13 10.21 30.12
CA LEU A 79 -16.86 11.42 30.91
C LEU A 79 -15.61 11.27 31.82
N GLU A 80 -15.42 10.12 32.46
CA GLU A 80 -14.21 9.84 33.25
C GLU A 80 -12.94 9.86 32.38
N ALA A 81 -13.03 9.35 31.15
CA ALA A 81 -11.95 9.40 30.18
C ALA A 81 -11.60 10.84 29.78
N VAL A 82 -12.57 11.75 29.63
CA VAL A 82 -12.29 13.19 29.37
C VAL A 82 -11.37 13.77 30.42
N GLY A 83 -11.64 13.51 31.71
CA GLY A 83 -10.80 13.99 32.80
C GLY A 83 -9.40 13.34 32.84
N THR A 84 -9.27 12.13 32.32
CA THR A 84 -8.00 11.39 32.30
C THR A 84 -7.13 11.81 31.13
N ASN A 85 -7.74 11.93 29.96
CA ASN A 85 -7.06 12.13 28.68
C ASN A 85 -6.85 13.61 28.34
N GLY A 86 -7.67 14.51 28.90
CA GLY A 86 -7.54 15.95 28.67
C GLY A 86 -8.16 16.44 27.36
N TYR A 87 -9.07 15.68 26.77
CA TYR A 87 -9.82 16.05 25.56
C TYR A 87 -11.24 15.47 25.59
N PHE A 88 -12.16 16.08 24.85
CA PHE A 88 -13.53 15.57 24.64
C PHE A 88 -13.60 14.54 23.52
N THR A 89 -14.65 13.73 23.45
CA THR A 89 -14.82 12.67 22.41
C THR A 89 -16.25 12.70 21.88
N GLU A 90 -16.56 11.99 20.78
CA GLU A 90 -17.94 11.86 20.31
C GLU A 90 -18.88 11.27 21.37
N MET A 91 -18.39 10.35 22.19
CA MET A 91 -19.15 9.74 23.30
C MET A 91 -19.23 10.64 24.53
N ALA A 92 -18.43 11.69 24.59
CA ALA A 92 -18.47 12.70 25.64
C ALA A 92 -18.22 14.09 25.05
N PRO A 93 -19.18 14.63 24.28
CA PRO A 93 -18.96 15.86 23.52
C PRO A 93 -18.92 17.08 24.44
N ALA A 94 -18.08 18.05 24.09
CA ALA A 94 -17.84 19.25 24.90
C ALA A 94 -19.13 20.02 25.21
N VAL A 95 -20.03 20.11 24.22
CA VAL A 95 -21.34 20.79 24.34
C VAL A 95 -22.21 20.29 25.49
N TRP A 96 -22.06 19.03 25.91
CA TRP A 96 -22.83 18.48 27.02
C TRP A 96 -22.30 18.90 28.40
N TYR A 97 -20.99 19.04 28.53
CA TYR A 97 -20.33 19.12 29.84
C TYR A 97 -19.73 20.49 30.14
N LEU A 98 -19.48 21.31 29.11
CA LEU A 98 -19.01 22.68 29.28
C LEU A 98 -20.03 23.62 29.92
N PRO A 99 -21.35 23.55 29.65
CA PRO A 99 -22.33 24.46 30.28
C PRO A 99 -22.24 24.51 31.81
N ALA A 100 -22.14 23.35 32.47
CA ALA A 100 -22.02 23.29 33.93
C ALA A 100 -20.69 23.86 34.45
N TYR A 101 -19.63 23.75 33.66
CA TYR A 101 -18.32 24.31 33.99
C TYR A 101 -18.29 25.82 33.76
N ILE A 102 -18.90 26.32 32.68
CA ILE A 102 -19.06 27.76 32.42
C ILE A 102 -19.89 28.40 33.53
N GLU A 103 -21.00 27.78 33.95
CA GLU A 103 -21.80 28.29 35.06
C GLU A 103 -21.03 28.32 36.39
N GLN A 104 -20.10 27.37 36.61
CA GLN A 104 -19.21 27.42 37.76
C GLN A 104 -18.18 28.56 37.68
N GLN A 105 -17.67 28.87 36.48
CA GLN A 105 -16.66 29.94 36.29
C GLN A 105 -17.29 31.34 36.26
N PHE A 106 -18.47 31.47 35.66
CA PHE A 106 -19.18 32.74 35.41
C PHE A 106 -20.61 32.75 36.01
N PRO A 107 -20.78 32.50 37.32
CA PRO A 107 -22.10 32.39 37.96
C PRO A 107 -22.91 33.68 38.01
N TYR A 108 -22.29 34.83 37.68
CA TYR A 108 -22.91 36.15 37.75
C TYR A 108 -23.38 36.69 36.40
N TYR A 109 -23.06 36.01 35.31
CA TYR A 109 -23.39 36.50 33.96
C TYR A 109 -24.89 36.37 33.67
N ASP A 110 -25.45 37.43 33.08
CA ASP A 110 -26.86 37.53 32.72
C ASP A 110 -27.10 37.09 31.27
N ASN A 111 -28.38 36.95 30.89
CA ASN A 111 -28.79 36.64 29.51
C ASN A 111 -28.18 37.62 28.50
N GLY A 112 -27.73 37.08 27.37
CA GLY A 112 -26.96 37.80 26.34
C GLY A 112 -25.44 37.69 26.48
N SER A 113 -24.93 37.14 27.60
CA SER A 113 -23.50 36.92 27.79
C SER A 113 -22.95 35.83 26.87
N LYS A 114 -21.72 36.00 26.42
CA LYS A 114 -21.03 35.07 25.51
C LYS A 114 -19.72 34.57 26.13
N VAL A 115 -19.45 33.29 25.97
CA VAL A 115 -18.17 32.70 26.38
C VAL A 115 -17.66 31.80 25.26
N THR A 116 -16.48 32.10 24.75
CA THR A 116 -15.75 31.24 23.81
C THR A 116 -14.84 30.31 24.62
N ILE A 117 -15.01 29.00 24.48
CA ILE A 117 -14.15 27.99 25.10
C ILE A 117 -13.27 27.37 24.04
N TYR A 118 -11.96 27.49 24.18
CA TYR A 118 -10.97 26.70 23.46
C TYR A 118 -10.68 25.43 24.25
N TYR A 119 -10.90 24.28 23.62
CA TYR A 119 -10.73 22.96 24.21
C TYR A 119 -10.09 22.02 23.20
N ASP A 120 -9.56 20.92 23.70
CA ASP A 120 -8.97 19.85 22.90
C ASP A 120 -10.06 18.81 22.68
N GLU A 121 -10.36 18.53 21.41
CA GLU A 121 -11.30 17.50 20.98
C GLU A 121 -10.51 16.34 20.42
N TYR A 122 -10.91 15.11 20.75
CA TYR A 122 -10.30 13.91 20.24
C TYR A 122 -10.30 13.96 18.71
N GLU A 123 -9.11 13.95 18.17
CA GLU A 123 -8.88 13.77 16.75
C GLU A 123 -8.73 12.27 16.57
N ASN A 124 -9.50 11.70 15.65
CA ASN A 124 -9.44 10.26 15.41
C ASN A 124 -8.07 9.96 14.82
N LEU A 125 -7.13 9.60 15.70
CA LEU A 125 -5.88 9.02 15.28
C LEU A 125 -6.20 7.83 14.38
N PRO A 126 -5.40 7.58 13.34
CA PRO A 126 -5.64 6.45 12.46
C PRO A 126 -5.85 5.15 13.25
N ASP A 127 -6.93 4.42 12.93
CA ASP A 127 -7.39 3.26 13.71
C ASP A 127 -6.27 2.21 13.92
N TYR A 128 -5.32 2.14 12.98
CA TYR A 128 -4.17 1.24 13.00
C TYR A 128 -3.26 1.45 14.22
N LEU A 129 -3.22 2.65 14.82
CA LEU A 129 -2.43 2.90 16.03
C LEU A 129 -2.97 2.13 17.25
N ASN A 130 -4.26 1.78 17.25
CA ASN A 130 -4.83 0.91 18.27
C ASN A 130 -4.29 -0.51 18.20
N ASP A 131 -3.79 -0.96 17.05
CA ASP A 131 -3.23 -2.30 16.88
C ASP A 131 -1.97 -2.51 17.75
N PHE A 132 -1.27 -1.43 18.12
CA PHE A 132 -0.07 -1.48 18.98
C PHE A 132 -0.39 -1.55 20.48
N ASN A 133 -1.66 -1.39 20.88
CA ASN A 133 -2.03 -1.41 22.29
C ASN A 133 -1.88 -2.81 22.90
N GLY A 134 -0.93 -2.95 23.83
CA GLY A 134 -0.74 -4.19 24.58
C GLY A 134 -0.06 -5.30 23.79
N ILE A 135 0.57 -4.99 22.64
CA ILE A 135 1.38 -5.97 21.91
C ILE A 135 2.56 -6.42 22.75
N LYS A 136 2.98 -7.67 22.55
CA LYS A 136 4.08 -8.29 23.30
C LYS A 136 5.35 -8.28 22.46
N SER A 137 6.50 -8.35 23.12
CA SER A 137 7.76 -8.67 22.45
C SER A 137 7.97 -10.18 22.39
N TYR A 138 8.50 -10.64 21.26
CA TYR A 138 9.05 -11.97 21.10
C TYR A 138 10.52 -11.83 20.71
N ALA A 139 11.44 -12.27 21.57
CA ALA A 139 12.85 -12.31 21.23
C ALA A 139 13.20 -13.71 20.75
N LEU A 140 13.72 -13.84 19.53
CA LEU A 140 14.18 -15.12 19.02
C LEU A 140 15.30 -15.64 19.94
N THR A 141 15.10 -16.86 20.39
CA THR A 141 16.00 -17.61 21.26
C THR A 141 16.94 -18.47 20.43
N SER A 142 17.99 -19.01 21.05
CA SER A 142 18.83 -20.03 20.40
C SER A 142 18.03 -21.21 19.85
N ASP A 143 16.91 -21.58 20.46
CA ASP A 143 16.08 -22.69 19.97
C ASP A 143 15.26 -22.29 18.73
N ASP A 144 14.86 -21.03 18.61
CA ASP A 144 14.22 -20.49 17.41
C ASP A 144 15.22 -20.46 16.24
N TYR A 145 16.42 -19.92 16.46
CA TYR A 145 17.47 -19.94 15.44
C TYR A 145 17.85 -21.38 15.06
N LYS A 146 17.87 -22.30 16.02
CA LYS A 146 18.09 -23.71 15.76
C LYS A 146 16.98 -24.33 14.90
N THR A 147 15.74 -23.85 15.01
CA THR A 147 14.64 -24.29 14.15
C THR A 147 14.80 -23.75 12.72
N VAL A 148 15.31 -22.53 12.58
CA VAL A 148 15.60 -21.88 11.29
C VAL A 148 16.79 -22.49 10.57
N TRP A 149 17.89 -22.70 11.31
CA TRP A 149 19.18 -23.16 10.79
C TRP A 149 19.37 -24.67 10.88
N GLY A 150 18.43 -25.36 11.51
CA GLY A 150 18.51 -26.78 11.83
C GLY A 150 19.60 -27.10 12.87
N ASP A 151 19.86 -28.39 13.09
CA ASP A 151 20.88 -28.90 14.02
C ASP A 151 22.34 -28.61 13.59
N ARG A 152 22.51 -27.87 12.50
CA ARG A 152 23.57 -28.10 11.56
C ARG A 152 24.35 -26.82 11.20
N VAL A 153 23.69 -25.66 11.26
CA VAL A 153 24.32 -24.34 11.26
C VAL A 153 24.15 -23.73 12.65
N THR A 154 25.26 -23.54 13.39
CA THR A 154 25.22 -22.87 14.70
C THR A 154 25.28 -21.35 14.50
N ALA A 155 24.22 -20.80 13.91
CA ALA A 155 24.00 -19.36 13.84
C ALA A 155 22.94 -18.96 14.87
N ASN A 156 23.26 -17.95 15.64
CA ASN A 156 22.34 -17.33 16.59
C ASN A 156 21.80 -16.02 16.02
N TYR A 157 21.63 -15.93 14.71
CA TYR A 157 21.14 -14.75 13.99
C TYR A 157 20.44 -15.17 12.71
N LEU A 158 19.51 -14.39 12.21
CA LEU A 158 18.94 -14.52 10.86
C LEU A 158 19.83 -13.82 9.83
N SER A 159 19.63 -14.17 8.57
CA SER A 159 20.32 -13.67 7.39
C SER A 159 19.29 -13.37 6.29
N PRO A 160 19.67 -12.73 5.17
CA PRO A 160 18.72 -12.46 4.08
C PRO A 160 17.89 -13.68 3.66
N SER A 161 18.50 -14.87 3.58
CA SER A 161 17.78 -16.10 3.16
C SER A 161 16.83 -16.66 4.23
N THR A 162 17.06 -16.38 5.52
CA THR A 162 16.31 -16.96 6.64
C THR A 162 15.26 -16.04 7.25
N LEU A 163 15.18 -14.78 6.83
CA LEU A 163 14.09 -13.87 7.22
C LEU A 163 12.70 -14.44 6.90
N ARG A 164 12.59 -15.23 5.82
CA ARG A 164 11.35 -15.89 5.40
C ARG A 164 10.82 -16.91 6.41
N GLU A 165 11.63 -17.35 7.37
CA GLU A 165 11.25 -18.35 8.37
C GLU A 165 10.59 -17.73 9.61
N ILE A 166 10.66 -16.39 9.78
CA ILE A 166 10.03 -15.69 10.91
C ILE A 166 8.54 -16.05 11.05
N PRO A 167 7.72 -16.07 9.98
CA PRO A 167 6.32 -16.46 10.10
C PRO A 167 6.10 -17.84 10.74
N SER A 168 6.88 -18.84 10.34
CA SER A 168 6.80 -20.21 10.86
C SER A 168 7.19 -20.27 12.33
N ILE A 169 8.25 -19.54 12.74
CA ILE A 169 8.68 -19.43 14.14
C ILE A 169 7.56 -18.85 14.99
N LEU A 170 6.96 -17.75 14.54
CA LEU A 170 5.91 -17.06 15.29
C LEU A 170 4.65 -17.91 15.41
N SER A 171 4.27 -18.64 14.35
CA SER A 171 3.16 -19.60 14.38
C SER A 171 3.42 -20.74 15.36
N ALA A 172 4.64 -21.26 15.44
CA ALA A 172 5.01 -22.30 16.40
C ALA A 172 5.02 -21.77 17.85
N ALA A 173 5.51 -20.55 18.06
CA ALA A 173 5.55 -19.91 19.38
C ALA A 173 4.19 -19.43 19.87
N ASN A 174 3.25 -19.13 18.96
CA ASN A 174 1.94 -18.58 19.24
C ASN A 174 0.84 -19.38 18.50
N PRO A 175 0.63 -20.67 18.84
CA PRO A 175 -0.28 -21.56 18.10
C PRO A 175 -1.76 -21.16 18.24
N ASP A 176 -2.10 -20.38 19.27
CA ASP A 176 -3.47 -19.90 19.54
C ASP A 176 -3.69 -18.46 19.03
N ALA A 177 -2.80 -17.96 18.16
CA ALA A 177 -2.92 -16.62 17.60
C ALA A 177 -4.22 -16.44 16.82
N THR A 178 -4.85 -15.30 16.98
CA THR A 178 -6.07 -14.88 16.29
C THR A 178 -5.78 -13.78 15.30
N GLU A 179 -6.59 -13.68 14.23
CA GLU A 179 -6.43 -12.63 13.22
C GLU A 179 -6.38 -11.25 13.89
N GLY A 180 -5.34 -10.49 13.55
CA GLY A 180 -5.08 -9.18 14.13
C GLY A 180 -4.02 -9.16 15.23
N ASP A 181 -3.65 -10.31 15.83
CA ASP A 181 -2.61 -10.37 16.86
C ASP A 181 -1.27 -9.84 16.33
N MET A 182 -0.57 -9.04 17.16
CA MET A 182 0.69 -8.39 16.80
C MET A 182 1.81 -8.64 17.81
N LEU A 183 3.03 -8.74 17.28
CA LEU A 183 4.25 -8.95 18.06
C LEU A 183 5.39 -8.05 17.56
N LEU A 184 6.14 -7.48 18.52
CA LEU A 184 7.45 -6.91 18.26
C LEU A 184 8.50 -8.02 18.31
N VAL A 185 9.02 -8.40 17.16
CA VAL A 185 9.97 -9.51 17.02
C VAL A 185 11.39 -8.97 17.05
N ASN A 186 12.18 -9.42 18.03
CA ASN A 186 13.57 -9.02 18.19
C ASN A 186 14.46 -10.20 17.82
N TYR A 187 15.39 -9.99 16.89
CA TYR A 187 16.32 -11.01 16.44
C TYR A 187 17.71 -10.44 16.20
N ALA A 188 18.72 -11.30 16.29
CA ALA A 188 20.03 -10.97 15.78
C ALA A 188 20.00 -11.21 14.27
N TYR A 189 20.63 -10.33 13.51
CA TYR A 189 20.66 -10.35 12.05
C TYR A 189 22.08 -10.06 11.55
N SER A 190 22.45 -10.69 10.44
CA SER A 190 23.71 -10.50 9.74
C SER A 190 23.45 -10.44 8.24
N ASP A 191 23.99 -9.42 7.56
CA ASP A 191 23.98 -9.34 6.08
C ASP A 191 24.86 -10.42 5.42
N THR A 192 25.60 -11.18 6.22
CA THR A 192 26.45 -12.27 5.78
C THR A 192 25.92 -13.61 6.31
N GLU A 193 25.80 -14.58 5.41
CA GLU A 193 25.44 -15.96 5.76
C GLU A 193 26.53 -16.60 6.66
N PRO A 194 26.17 -17.47 7.63
CA PRO A 194 27.13 -18.09 8.54
C PRO A 194 28.17 -18.98 7.84
N SER A 195 29.45 -18.76 8.16
CA SER A 195 30.59 -19.56 7.67
C SER A 195 30.72 -20.89 8.44
N ILE A 196 31.03 -21.98 7.75
CA ILE A 196 30.99 -23.35 8.32
C ILE A 196 32.39 -23.99 8.36
N GLY A 197 32.91 -24.35 9.55
CA GLY A 197 34.09 -25.23 9.66
C GLY A 197 34.59 -25.59 11.08
N GLY A 198 34.75 -26.90 11.39
CA GLY A 198 35.95 -27.48 12.07
C GLY A 198 35.87 -28.27 13.42
N ASP A 199 35.81 -29.64 13.32
CA ASP A 199 36.08 -30.91 14.10
C ASP A 199 35.52 -31.41 15.49
N GLY A 200 34.66 -32.47 15.47
CA GLY A 200 34.30 -33.41 16.58
C GLY A 200 32.97 -33.22 17.37
N GLY A 201 32.04 -34.17 17.55
CA GLY A 201 31.90 -35.59 17.24
C GLY A 201 30.77 -36.20 18.10
N GLY A 202 29.81 -36.90 17.49
CA GLY A 202 28.69 -37.60 18.14
C GLY A 202 27.75 -38.25 17.12
N GLU A 203 27.33 -39.50 17.37
CA GLU A 203 26.68 -40.49 16.48
C GLU A 203 26.15 -40.05 15.08
N GLU A 204 26.66 -40.78 14.08
CA GLU A 204 26.64 -40.57 12.63
C GLU A 204 25.23 -40.73 12.01
N PRO A 205 24.60 -39.67 11.47
CA PRO A 205 23.52 -39.84 10.50
C PRO A 205 24.08 -40.56 9.27
N ALA A 206 23.27 -41.39 8.61
CA ALA A 206 23.72 -42.13 7.43
C ALA A 206 24.29 -41.15 6.38
N GLU A 207 25.55 -41.34 5.99
CA GLU A 207 26.24 -40.51 5.00
C GLU A 207 25.42 -40.40 3.71
N PRO A 208 25.34 -39.21 3.08
CA PRO A 208 24.69 -39.05 1.79
C PRO A 208 25.29 -40.01 0.77
N VAL A 209 24.42 -40.58 -0.08
CA VAL A 209 24.87 -41.46 -1.16
C VAL A 209 25.08 -40.62 -2.41
N TRP A 210 26.34 -40.52 -2.85
CA TRP A 210 26.74 -39.81 -4.05
C TRP A 210 26.79 -40.79 -5.22
N THR A 211 25.85 -40.66 -6.15
CA THR A 211 25.79 -41.48 -7.37
C THR A 211 26.36 -40.67 -8.52
N GLU A 212 27.52 -41.08 -9.03
CA GLU A 212 28.18 -40.38 -10.15
C GLU A 212 27.40 -40.59 -11.45
N LEU A 213 27.13 -39.49 -12.15
CA LEU A 213 26.53 -39.49 -13.47
C LEU A 213 27.63 -39.73 -14.51
N THR A 214 27.84 -40.99 -14.85
CA THR A 214 28.92 -41.43 -15.76
C THR A 214 28.62 -41.19 -17.25
N SER A 215 27.36 -40.87 -17.59
CA SER A 215 26.91 -40.61 -18.95
C SER A 215 26.23 -39.26 -19.03
N ILE A 216 26.99 -38.23 -19.42
CA ILE A 216 26.45 -36.89 -19.70
C ILE A 216 26.30 -36.73 -21.22
N PRO A 217 25.10 -36.40 -21.76
CA PRO A 217 24.85 -36.42 -23.20
C PRO A 217 25.75 -35.49 -24.01
N VAL A 218 25.93 -34.26 -23.54
CA VAL A 218 26.77 -33.24 -24.19
C VAL A 218 27.71 -32.63 -23.17
N ARG A 219 28.97 -32.46 -23.54
CA ARG A 219 29.98 -31.73 -22.75
C ARG A 219 30.63 -30.64 -23.57
N SER A 220 31.02 -29.55 -22.92
CA SER A 220 31.84 -28.52 -23.58
C SER A 220 33.18 -29.11 -24.03
N ALA A 221 33.69 -28.67 -25.18
CA ALA A 221 34.99 -29.12 -25.69
C ALA A 221 36.20 -28.46 -24.99
N GLY A 222 35.95 -27.52 -24.06
CA GLY A 222 36.99 -26.84 -23.30
C GLY A 222 37.83 -25.82 -24.08
N GLN A 223 37.43 -25.48 -25.31
CA GLN A 223 38.22 -24.68 -26.25
C GLN A 223 37.92 -23.17 -26.17
N ASN A 224 36.72 -22.81 -25.74
CA ASN A 224 36.22 -21.44 -25.67
C ASN A 224 35.24 -21.31 -24.49
N TRP A 225 34.69 -20.11 -24.29
CA TRP A 225 33.72 -19.80 -23.25
C TRP A 225 32.27 -19.88 -23.73
N ASN A 226 32.02 -20.56 -24.86
CA ASN A 226 30.67 -20.72 -25.36
C ASN A 226 29.98 -21.76 -24.47
N PHE A 227 28.88 -21.34 -23.83
CA PHE A 227 28.02 -22.25 -23.09
C PHE A 227 27.41 -23.27 -24.04
N VAL A 228 27.47 -24.54 -23.66
CA VAL A 228 26.73 -25.61 -24.33
C VAL A 228 25.69 -26.15 -23.35
N ASN A 229 24.50 -26.44 -23.85
CA ASN A 229 23.52 -27.16 -23.05
C ASN A 229 23.90 -28.64 -22.94
N VAL A 230 23.96 -29.20 -21.74
CA VAL A 230 24.44 -30.58 -21.52
C VAL A 230 23.47 -31.66 -22.01
N GLY A 231 22.28 -31.27 -22.46
CA GLY A 231 21.21 -32.16 -22.88
C GLY A 231 20.47 -32.80 -21.70
N PRO A 232 19.54 -33.72 -21.97
CA PRO A 232 18.73 -34.35 -20.93
C PRO A 232 19.51 -35.41 -20.14
N VAL A 233 19.80 -35.12 -18.88
CA VAL A 233 20.34 -36.12 -17.95
C VAL A 233 19.18 -36.81 -17.24
N ASP A 234 19.01 -38.11 -17.51
CA ASP A 234 17.89 -38.93 -17.01
C ASP A 234 17.93 -39.08 -15.48
N LEU A 235 16.80 -38.83 -14.83
CA LEU A 235 16.58 -38.98 -13.39
C LEU A 235 15.64 -40.15 -13.05
N SER A 236 15.28 -40.99 -14.02
CA SER A 236 14.28 -42.05 -13.87
C SER A 236 14.62 -43.07 -12.77
N GLU A 237 15.90 -43.30 -12.49
CA GLU A 237 16.33 -44.18 -11.39
C GLU A 237 15.95 -43.65 -10.00
N PHE A 238 15.63 -42.36 -9.90
CA PHE A 238 15.34 -41.65 -8.65
C PHE A 238 13.87 -41.32 -8.44
N LYS A 239 12.96 -41.85 -9.27
CA LYS A 239 11.50 -41.67 -9.09
C LYS A 239 11.05 -42.06 -7.67
N GLY A 240 10.21 -41.22 -7.08
CA GLY A 240 9.70 -41.36 -5.72
C GLY A 240 10.71 -41.04 -4.62
N GLN A 241 11.84 -40.41 -4.96
CA GLN A 241 12.87 -40.00 -4.00
C GLN A 241 13.07 -38.49 -4.02
N THR A 242 13.51 -37.95 -2.88
CA THR A 242 14.08 -36.61 -2.79
C THR A 242 15.57 -36.68 -3.07
N ILE A 243 16.05 -35.89 -4.03
CA ILE A 243 17.43 -35.87 -4.49
C ILE A 243 18.02 -34.45 -4.47
N ASN A 244 19.32 -34.34 -4.60
CA ASN A 244 20.01 -33.12 -4.99
C ASN A 244 20.91 -33.43 -6.21
N VAL A 245 21.13 -32.44 -7.07
CA VAL A 245 22.12 -32.53 -8.15
C VAL A 245 23.36 -31.76 -7.74
N ALA A 246 24.51 -32.41 -7.81
CA ALA A 246 25.78 -31.81 -7.41
C ALA A 246 26.79 -31.76 -8.55
N PHE A 247 27.55 -30.67 -8.60
CA PHE A 247 28.58 -30.38 -9.58
C PHE A 247 29.92 -30.32 -8.87
N ARG A 248 30.77 -31.32 -9.09
CA ARG A 248 32.09 -31.43 -8.47
C ARG A 248 33.16 -30.84 -9.37
N TYR A 249 33.98 -29.98 -8.77
CA TYR A 249 35.16 -29.40 -9.36
C TYR A 249 36.41 -29.87 -8.65
N THR A 250 37.43 -30.27 -9.41
CA THR A 250 38.75 -30.61 -8.88
C THR A 250 39.87 -29.89 -9.64
N SER A 251 40.95 -29.53 -8.94
CA SER A 251 42.18 -29.02 -9.55
C SER A 251 43.42 -29.55 -8.85
N THR A 252 44.56 -29.42 -9.52
CA THR A 252 45.86 -29.85 -8.99
C THR A 252 46.82 -28.66 -8.92
N THR A 253 47.98 -28.85 -8.28
CA THR A 253 49.08 -27.85 -8.30
C THR A 253 49.69 -27.63 -9.70
N SER A 254 49.32 -28.46 -10.69
CA SER A 254 49.65 -28.27 -12.11
C SER A 254 48.55 -27.60 -12.93
N GLY A 255 47.43 -27.23 -12.29
CA GLY A 255 46.27 -26.59 -12.91
C GLY A 255 44.99 -27.42 -12.87
N GLY A 256 43.88 -26.75 -13.18
CA GLY A 256 42.55 -27.31 -13.38
C GLY A 256 41.73 -26.39 -14.29
N PRO A 257 40.54 -26.83 -14.72
CA PRO A 257 39.70 -25.98 -15.54
C PRO A 257 39.25 -24.73 -14.77
N THR A 258 38.76 -23.73 -15.46
CA THR A 258 37.79 -22.80 -14.88
C THR A 258 36.44 -23.19 -15.46
N TRP A 259 35.44 -23.41 -14.63
CA TRP A 259 34.14 -23.98 -15.01
C TRP A 259 33.02 -23.03 -14.64
N GLU A 260 32.12 -22.76 -15.58
CA GLU A 260 30.99 -21.85 -15.45
C GLU A 260 29.68 -22.59 -15.74
N LEU A 261 28.67 -22.37 -14.89
CA LEU A 261 27.40 -23.09 -14.88
C LEU A 261 26.21 -22.14 -14.75
N ARG A 262 25.17 -22.31 -15.58
CA ARG A 262 23.94 -21.50 -15.56
C ARG A 262 22.71 -22.23 -16.12
N ASN A 263 21.53 -21.66 -15.92
CA ASN A 263 20.25 -22.15 -16.46
C ASN A 263 19.97 -23.63 -16.12
N PHE A 264 19.93 -23.95 -14.83
CA PHE A 264 19.60 -25.29 -14.38
C PHE A 264 18.08 -25.51 -14.39
N HIS A 265 17.64 -26.62 -14.98
CA HIS A 265 16.25 -27.03 -15.03
C HIS A 265 16.12 -28.52 -14.71
N ALA A 266 15.18 -28.89 -13.84
CA ALA A 266 14.75 -30.25 -13.56
C ALA A 266 13.23 -30.35 -13.78
N LEU A 267 12.78 -31.33 -14.57
CA LEU A 267 11.40 -31.47 -15.01
C LEU A 267 10.90 -32.92 -14.83
N ALA A 268 9.59 -33.05 -14.63
CA ALA A 268 8.84 -34.30 -14.48
C ALA A 268 8.64 -35.06 -15.80
N VAL A 269 8.62 -34.32 -16.91
CA VAL A 269 8.47 -34.85 -18.26
C VAL A 269 9.52 -34.23 -19.16
N LEU A 270 10.08 -35.02 -20.08
CA LEU A 270 11.07 -34.54 -21.03
C LEU A 270 10.44 -33.55 -22.03
N TYR A 271 10.76 -32.25 -21.90
CA TYR A 271 10.39 -31.18 -22.83
C TYR A 271 11.63 -30.42 -23.30
N LEU A 272 12.21 -30.85 -24.42
CA LEU A 272 13.46 -30.28 -24.91
C LEU A 272 13.27 -29.31 -26.04
N ASP A 273 14.00 -28.20 -25.95
CA ASP A 273 14.25 -27.29 -27.05
C ASP A 273 15.10 -27.92 -28.15
N VAL A 274 15.30 -27.17 -29.23
CA VAL A 274 15.90 -27.67 -30.46
C VAL A 274 17.31 -27.14 -30.66
N TYR A 275 18.12 -27.96 -31.32
CA TYR A 275 19.37 -27.56 -31.92
C TYR A 275 19.15 -27.28 -33.41
N LEU A 276 19.84 -26.27 -33.93
CA LEU A 276 19.83 -25.93 -35.35
C LEU A 276 21.12 -26.41 -36.01
N PHE A 277 20.98 -27.06 -37.17
CA PHE A 277 22.09 -27.47 -38.01
C PHE A 277 21.96 -26.78 -39.37
N ALA A 278 22.88 -25.89 -39.71
CA ALA A 278 22.84 -25.10 -40.95
C ALA A 278 23.50 -25.84 -42.11
N GLU A 279 22.90 -25.74 -43.29
CA GLU A 279 23.44 -26.31 -44.54
C GLU A 279 24.84 -25.76 -44.87
N GLN A 280 25.73 -26.67 -45.28
CA GLN A 280 27.09 -26.39 -45.71
C GLN A 280 27.21 -26.49 -47.24
N SER A 281 28.28 -25.92 -47.81
CA SER A 281 28.49 -25.94 -49.26
C SER A 281 28.62 -27.33 -49.89
N ASP A 282 28.91 -28.36 -49.09
CA ASP A 282 29.00 -29.76 -49.52
C ASP A 282 27.67 -30.54 -49.34
N GLY A 283 26.62 -29.87 -48.89
CA GLY A 283 25.29 -30.43 -48.61
C GLY A 283 25.15 -31.11 -47.25
N SER A 284 26.19 -31.14 -46.42
CA SER A 284 26.07 -31.53 -45.01
C SER A 284 25.43 -30.42 -44.17
N PHE A 285 25.03 -30.73 -42.94
CA PHE A 285 24.45 -29.76 -42.01
C PHE A 285 25.26 -29.73 -40.71
N LYS A 286 25.73 -28.55 -40.31
CA LYS A 286 26.58 -28.37 -39.12
C LYS A 286 25.82 -27.65 -38.01
N LYS A 287 25.89 -28.18 -36.80
CA LYS A 287 25.31 -27.60 -35.59
C LYS A 287 25.84 -26.17 -35.39
N LEU A 288 24.93 -25.24 -35.09
CA LEU A 288 25.28 -23.88 -34.69
C LEU A 288 25.97 -23.90 -33.32
N ALA A 289 27.04 -23.13 -33.14
CA ALA A 289 27.80 -23.11 -31.89
C ALA A 289 27.39 -21.94 -30.99
N THR A 290 26.88 -20.85 -31.57
CA THR A 290 26.34 -19.69 -30.85
C THR A 290 25.07 -19.18 -31.51
N GLU A 291 24.29 -18.36 -30.79
CA GLU A 291 23.11 -17.66 -31.34
C GLU A 291 23.48 -16.80 -32.56
N ASP A 292 24.66 -16.15 -32.53
CA ASP A 292 25.18 -15.33 -33.63
C ASP A 292 25.43 -16.13 -34.93
N ASP A 293 25.53 -17.46 -34.85
CA ASP A 293 25.70 -18.30 -36.04
C ASP A 293 24.37 -18.48 -36.80
N PHE A 294 23.23 -18.08 -36.24
CA PHE A 294 21.93 -18.15 -36.91
C PHE A 294 21.77 -17.00 -37.92
N ALA A 295 22.02 -17.30 -39.19
CA ALA A 295 21.96 -16.33 -40.29
C ALA A 295 20.53 -15.98 -40.78
N GLY A 296 19.47 -16.43 -40.11
CA GLY A 296 18.08 -16.19 -40.50
C GLY A 296 17.55 -17.18 -41.55
N ALA A 297 17.11 -16.66 -42.71
CA ALA A 297 16.51 -17.50 -43.75
C ALA A 297 17.54 -18.43 -44.41
N GLY A 298 17.17 -19.70 -44.60
CA GLY A 298 18.08 -20.74 -45.11
C GLY A 298 17.52 -22.14 -44.93
N ASN A 299 18.31 -23.16 -45.26
CA ASN A 299 17.97 -24.55 -45.00
C ASN A 299 18.64 -25.03 -43.72
N TYR A 300 17.85 -25.67 -42.87
CA TYR A 300 18.29 -26.20 -41.60
C TYR A 300 17.79 -27.63 -41.41
N VAL A 301 18.54 -28.44 -40.70
CA VAL A 301 17.95 -29.57 -39.96
C VAL A 301 17.74 -29.09 -38.53
N ILE A 302 16.50 -29.22 -38.04
CA ILE A 302 16.12 -28.86 -36.68
C ILE A 302 15.97 -30.18 -35.93
N ALA A 303 16.65 -30.37 -34.80
CA ALA A 303 16.59 -31.62 -34.06
C ALA A 303 16.83 -31.41 -32.56
N SER A 304 16.26 -32.28 -31.73
CA SER A 304 16.49 -32.29 -30.28
C SER A 304 17.18 -33.58 -29.86
N LEU A 305 18.01 -33.54 -28.81
CA LEU A 305 18.73 -34.69 -28.30
C LEU A 305 17.88 -35.40 -27.22
N GLY A 306 17.47 -36.64 -27.44
CA GLY A 306 16.75 -37.43 -26.43
C GLY A 306 17.64 -37.91 -25.29
N ALA A 307 17.02 -38.34 -24.17
CA ALA A 307 17.73 -38.92 -23.02
C ALA A 307 18.43 -40.26 -23.36
N ASP A 308 17.99 -40.90 -24.44
CA ASP A 308 18.63 -42.09 -25.02
C ASP A 308 19.94 -41.76 -25.79
N GLY A 309 20.33 -40.48 -25.85
CA GLY A 309 21.53 -40.00 -26.53
C GLY A 309 21.39 -39.84 -28.05
N ASN A 310 20.19 -40.01 -28.61
CA ASN A 310 19.95 -39.89 -30.05
C ASN A 310 19.34 -38.53 -30.42
N TYR A 311 19.66 -38.02 -31.61
CA TYR A 311 19.04 -36.82 -32.15
C TYR A 311 17.75 -37.15 -32.91
N TYR A 312 16.68 -36.41 -32.63
CA TYR A 312 15.37 -36.57 -33.24
C TYR A 312 15.02 -35.34 -34.08
N PRO A 313 14.85 -35.48 -35.41
CA PRO A 313 14.54 -34.36 -36.29
C PRO A 313 13.09 -33.87 -36.18
N PHE A 314 12.92 -32.55 -36.27
CA PHE A 314 11.64 -31.88 -36.41
C PHE A 314 11.32 -31.60 -37.90
N GLY A 315 10.03 -31.50 -38.23
CA GLY A 315 9.56 -30.90 -39.49
C GLY A 315 8.62 -31.77 -40.33
N ARG A 316 8.42 -33.05 -39.99
CA ARG A 316 7.58 -33.97 -40.80
C ARG A 316 6.61 -34.77 -39.93
N LEU A 317 5.35 -34.80 -40.36
CA LEU A 317 4.30 -35.64 -39.77
C LEU A 317 4.52 -37.11 -40.12
N ASP A 318 3.91 -38.04 -39.37
CA ASP A 318 4.08 -39.50 -39.54
C ASP A 318 3.68 -40.03 -40.92
N GLY A 319 2.84 -39.29 -41.64
CA GLY A 319 2.41 -39.63 -42.99
C GLY A 319 2.37 -38.42 -43.91
N ASP A 320 2.95 -38.54 -45.11
CA ASP A 320 2.98 -37.46 -46.11
C ASP A 320 1.60 -37.03 -46.60
N SER A 321 0.58 -37.87 -46.41
CA SER A 321 -0.82 -37.56 -46.72
C SER A 321 -1.57 -36.88 -45.58
N TYR A 322 -0.98 -36.76 -44.39
CA TYR A 322 -1.63 -36.12 -43.25
C TYR A 322 -1.52 -34.61 -43.34
N ASN A 323 -2.58 -33.92 -42.95
CA ASN A 323 -2.64 -32.46 -42.94
C ASN A 323 -2.44 -31.88 -41.53
N TYR A 324 -2.50 -32.72 -40.50
CA TYR A 324 -2.26 -32.34 -39.11
C TYR A 324 -1.84 -33.56 -38.29
N GLY A 325 -1.12 -33.35 -37.19
CA GLY A 325 -0.67 -34.40 -36.29
C GLY A 325 0.56 -34.02 -35.46
N TYR A 326 0.91 -34.89 -34.52
CA TYR A 326 2.24 -34.88 -33.91
C TYR A 326 3.27 -35.44 -34.89
N MET A 327 4.56 -35.25 -34.60
CA MET A 327 5.65 -35.80 -35.40
C MET A 327 6.38 -36.85 -34.57
N HIS A 328 6.48 -38.08 -35.06
CA HIS A 328 7.18 -39.18 -34.41
C HIS A 328 8.43 -39.54 -35.22
N PRO A 329 9.50 -38.74 -35.13
CA PRO A 329 10.68 -38.96 -35.94
C PRO A 329 11.47 -40.19 -35.50
N SER A 330 12.13 -40.83 -36.47
CA SER A 330 13.22 -41.76 -36.18
C SER A 330 14.52 -41.00 -35.90
N PRO A 331 15.41 -41.53 -35.06
CA PRO A 331 16.66 -40.85 -34.73
C PRO A 331 17.56 -40.71 -35.97
N ILE A 332 18.31 -39.61 -36.02
CA ILE A 332 19.30 -39.29 -37.05
C ILE A 332 20.72 -39.35 -36.50
N THR A 333 21.68 -39.63 -37.38
CA THR A 333 23.10 -39.68 -37.00
C THR A 333 23.70 -38.28 -37.02
N VAL A 334 24.29 -37.89 -35.88
CA VAL A 334 25.11 -36.68 -35.75
C VAL A 334 26.51 -37.12 -35.33
N THR A 335 27.53 -36.75 -36.11
CA THR A 335 28.93 -37.04 -35.79
C THR A 335 29.70 -35.73 -35.72
N ASP A 336 30.34 -35.45 -34.57
CA ASP A 336 31.09 -34.22 -34.32
C ASP A 336 30.29 -32.94 -34.66
N GLY A 337 28.99 -32.94 -34.35
CA GLY A 337 28.08 -31.84 -34.65
C GLY A 337 27.70 -31.70 -36.12
N VAL A 338 27.92 -32.72 -36.96
CA VAL A 338 27.61 -32.71 -38.39
C VAL A 338 26.64 -33.84 -38.74
N ILE A 339 25.62 -33.51 -39.55
CA ILE A 339 24.68 -34.45 -40.18
C ILE A 339 25.05 -34.56 -41.66
N SER A 340 25.15 -35.78 -42.18
CA SER A 340 25.45 -35.99 -43.60
C SER A 340 24.26 -35.60 -44.48
N ALA A 341 24.51 -35.26 -45.75
CA ALA A 341 23.44 -34.97 -46.71
C ALA A 341 22.44 -36.13 -46.86
N ALA A 342 22.91 -37.38 -46.72
CA ALA A 342 22.07 -38.57 -46.82
C ALA A 342 21.15 -38.71 -45.60
N ASP A 343 21.65 -38.44 -44.41
CA ASP A 343 20.89 -38.51 -43.16
C ASP A 343 19.90 -37.33 -43.02
N ALA A 344 20.27 -36.17 -43.56
CA ALA A 344 19.44 -34.96 -43.53
C ALA A 344 18.26 -34.98 -44.52
N ALA A 345 18.30 -35.83 -45.55
CA ALA A 345 17.46 -35.72 -46.74
C ALA A 345 15.94 -35.61 -46.48
N TYR A 346 15.45 -36.20 -45.38
CA TYR A 346 14.02 -36.23 -45.04
C TYR A 346 13.60 -35.23 -43.97
N SER A 347 14.55 -34.45 -43.45
CA SER A 347 14.40 -33.62 -42.25
C SER A 347 14.80 -32.16 -42.48
N VAL A 348 15.08 -31.78 -43.73
CA VAL A 348 15.38 -30.40 -44.09
C VAL A 348 14.13 -29.54 -43.93
N VAL A 349 14.27 -28.46 -43.16
CA VAL A 349 13.30 -27.39 -43.02
C VAL A 349 13.88 -26.14 -43.68
N THR A 350 13.20 -25.65 -44.70
CA THR A 350 13.49 -24.35 -45.29
C THR A 350 12.83 -23.27 -44.44
N VAL A 351 13.65 -22.41 -43.87
CA VAL A 351 13.25 -21.24 -43.08
C VAL A 351 13.19 -20.04 -44.03
N GLU A 352 12.00 -19.48 -44.22
CA GLU A 352 11.76 -18.33 -45.10
C GLU A 352 11.36 -17.11 -44.26
N ALA A 353 12.02 -15.97 -44.47
CA ALA A 353 11.70 -14.74 -43.72
C ALA A 353 10.29 -14.22 -44.03
N THR A 354 9.58 -13.76 -43.00
CA THR A 354 8.27 -13.10 -43.11
C THR A 354 8.33 -11.69 -42.52
N ALA A 355 7.19 -10.99 -42.46
CA ALA A 355 7.13 -9.65 -41.89
C ALA A 355 7.33 -9.62 -40.37
N VAL A 356 7.05 -10.74 -39.68
CA VAL A 356 7.02 -10.81 -38.20
C VAL A 356 7.87 -11.94 -37.64
N GLY A 357 8.61 -12.66 -38.49
CA GLY A 357 9.47 -13.78 -38.08
C GLY A 357 9.86 -14.63 -39.29
N TYR A 358 9.57 -15.93 -39.20
CA TYR A 358 9.87 -16.92 -40.22
C TYR A 358 8.68 -17.84 -40.49
N SER A 359 8.59 -18.35 -41.71
CA SER A 359 7.76 -19.49 -42.05
C SER A 359 8.64 -20.72 -42.21
N LEU A 360 8.12 -21.88 -41.80
CA LEU A 360 8.85 -23.15 -41.80
C LEU A 360 8.24 -24.05 -42.86
N LYS A 361 9.05 -24.50 -43.82
CA LYS A 361 8.63 -25.38 -44.91
C LYS A 361 9.40 -26.69 -44.85
N ASN A 362 8.68 -27.80 -44.77
CA ASN A 362 9.29 -29.11 -44.63
C ASN A 362 9.89 -29.64 -45.94
N ALA A 363 10.59 -30.78 -45.85
CA ALA A 363 11.28 -31.42 -46.97
C ALA A 363 10.36 -31.85 -48.13
N ILE A 364 9.05 -32.01 -47.90
CA ILE A 364 8.06 -32.31 -48.96
C ILE A 364 7.38 -31.06 -49.52
N GLY A 365 7.82 -29.87 -49.11
CA GLY A 365 7.36 -28.59 -49.64
C GLY A 365 6.10 -28.02 -48.99
N LYS A 366 5.67 -28.52 -47.83
CA LYS A 366 4.51 -28.00 -47.09
C LYS A 366 4.94 -27.09 -45.95
N TYR A 367 4.19 -26.00 -45.76
CA TYR A 367 4.37 -25.03 -44.70
C TYR A 367 3.74 -25.51 -43.39
N LEU A 368 4.50 -25.46 -42.30
CA LEU A 368 4.04 -25.78 -40.95
C LEU A 368 3.33 -24.58 -40.32
N TYR A 369 2.21 -24.83 -39.66
CA TYR A 369 1.45 -23.81 -38.96
C TYR A 369 0.67 -24.39 -37.77
N MET A 370 0.20 -23.52 -36.88
CA MET A 370 -0.67 -23.89 -35.77
C MET A 370 -2.11 -23.42 -35.98
N SER A 371 -3.07 -24.22 -35.54
CA SER A 371 -4.50 -23.90 -35.60
C SER A 371 -5.20 -24.33 -34.32
N GLY A 372 -6.19 -23.53 -33.88
CA GLY A 372 -6.92 -23.76 -32.64
C GLY A 372 -5.99 -23.76 -31.40
N ASN A 373 -6.36 -24.56 -30.40
CA ASN A 373 -5.64 -24.70 -29.13
C ASN A 373 -4.89 -26.05 -29.02
N TYR A 374 -4.76 -26.80 -30.11
CA TYR A 374 -4.10 -28.10 -30.12
C TYR A 374 -2.58 -27.96 -29.91
N ASP A 375 -1.93 -29.00 -29.39
CA ASP A 375 -0.46 -29.07 -29.29
C ASP A 375 0.19 -29.72 -30.52
N SER A 376 -0.62 -30.16 -31.49
CA SER A 376 -0.17 -30.77 -32.74
C SER A 376 0.04 -29.72 -33.84
N PHE A 377 0.78 -30.11 -34.87
CA PHE A 377 1.10 -29.27 -36.02
C PHE A 377 0.09 -29.46 -37.14
N ASN A 378 -0.05 -28.44 -38.00
CA ASN A 378 -0.76 -28.53 -39.27
C ASN A 378 0.20 -28.24 -40.43
N VAL A 379 -0.12 -28.74 -41.63
CA VAL A 379 0.68 -28.50 -42.84
C VAL A 379 -0.20 -28.03 -44.02
N ALA A 380 0.32 -27.12 -44.84
CA ALA A 380 -0.38 -26.60 -46.01
C ALA A 380 0.55 -26.43 -47.23
N ASP A 381 0.01 -26.48 -48.45
CA ASP A 381 0.79 -26.29 -49.69
C ASP A 381 1.23 -24.84 -49.93
N ALA A 382 0.62 -23.89 -49.23
CA ALA A 382 0.93 -22.46 -49.31
C ALA A 382 0.70 -21.80 -47.95
N ILE A 383 1.39 -20.68 -47.72
CA ILE A 383 1.18 -19.83 -46.55
C ILE A 383 -0.24 -19.24 -46.58
N GLY A 384 -0.98 -19.42 -45.50
CA GLY A 384 -2.34 -18.89 -45.31
C GLY A 384 -2.37 -17.58 -44.51
N GLU A 385 -3.55 -17.22 -43.99
CA GLU A 385 -3.75 -15.95 -43.29
C GLU A 385 -3.33 -15.96 -41.81
N SER A 386 -3.21 -17.12 -41.18
CA SER A 386 -3.06 -17.25 -39.71
C SER A 386 -2.24 -18.48 -39.32
N GLY A 387 -1.41 -18.33 -38.28
CA GLY A 387 -0.65 -19.40 -37.63
C GLY A 387 0.65 -19.83 -38.30
N PHE A 388 1.08 -19.19 -39.39
CA PHE A 388 2.25 -19.61 -40.19
C PHE A 388 3.58 -18.99 -39.76
N ASP A 389 3.54 -17.95 -38.94
CA ASP A 389 4.73 -17.23 -38.50
C ASP A 389 5.30 -17.82 -37.20
N TRP A 390 6.62 -17.93 -37.17
CA TRP A 390 7.41 -18.50 -36.07
C TRP A 390 8.58 -17.58 -35.72
N THR A 391 8.90 -17.45 -34.44
CA THR A 391 10.17 -16.90 -33.96
C THR A 391 11.16 -18.02 -33.71
N ILE A 392 12.46 -17.70 -33.80
CA ILE A 392 13.57 -18.60 -33.50
C ILE A 392 14.53 -17.80 -32.62
N GLU A 393 14.64 -18.18 -31.36
CA GLU A 393 15.36 -17.47 -30.30
C GLU A 393 16.25 -18.43 -29.53
N THR A 394 17.26 -17.96 -28.80
CA THR A 394 18.06 -18.82 -27.91
C THR A 394 17.20 -19.30 -26.73
N ALA A 395 17.41 -20.54 -26.27
CA ALA A 395 16.66 -21.20 -25.20
C ALA A 395 17.44 -21.34 -23.88
N GLY A 396 18.50 -20.56 -23.69
CA GLY A 396 19.58 -20.92 -22.77
C GLY A 396 20.62 -21.76 -23.51
N GLY A 397 21.90 -21.67 -23.11
CA GLY A 397 23.03 -22.22 -23.85
C GLY A 397 23.30 -21.41 -25.12
N ALA A 398 24.56 -21.34 -25.56
CA ALA A 398 24.86 -20.63 -26.80
C ALA A 398 24.32 -21.40 -28.03
N ASP A 399 24.07 -22.71 -27.90
CA ASP A 399 23.79 -23.62 -29.02
C ASP A 399 22.35 -24.18 -29.05
N LEU A 400 21.49 -23.84 -28.09
CA LEU A 400 20.11 -24.33 -27.99
C LEU A 400 19.09 -23.22 -28.28
N PHE A 401 18.00 -23.57 -28.96
CA PHE A 401 17.05 -22.62 -29.53
C PHE A 401 15.59 -23.02 -29.24
N THR A 402 14.75 -22.02 -28.99
CA THR A 402 13.29 -22.14 -28.89
C THR A 402 12.67 -21.65 -30.19
N ILE A 403 11.75 -22.45 -30.75
CA ILE A 403 10.95 -22.05 -31.92
C ILE A 403 9.51 -21.85 -31.47
N THR A 404 9.00 -20.63 -31.56
CA THR A 404 7.68 -20.26 -31.01
C THR A 404 6.74 -19.78 -32.10
N ASN A 405 5.52 -20.30 -32.14
CA ASN A 405 4.49 -19.80 -33.05
C ASN A 405 4.08 -18.39 -32.61
N VAL A 406 4.19 -17.41 -33.53
CA VAL A 406 3.93 -15.99 -33.23
C VAL A 406 2.49 -15.77 -32.77
N GLU A 407 1.53 -16.44 -33.41
CA GLU A 407 0.12 -16.21 -33.11
C GLU A 407 -0.35 -16.97 -31.86
N LYS A 408 0.15 -18.20 -31.67
CA LYS A 408 -0.30 -19.07 -30.58
C LYS A 408 0.52 -18.96 -29.30
N GLY A 409 1.72 -18.37 -29.35
CA GLY A 409 2.62 -18.30 -28.21
C GLY A 409 3.05 -19.68 -27.70
N LYS A 410 3.08 -20.68 -28.59
CA LYS A 410 3.43 -22.06 -28.28
C LYS A 410 4.78 -22.43 -28.88
N SER A 411 5.61 -23.13 -28.13
CA SER A 411 6.97 -23.45 -28.51
C SER A 411 7.11 -24.92 -28.88
N VAL A 412 7.86 -25.20 -29.95
CA VAL A 412 8.21 -26.55 -30.38
C VAL A 412 9.06 -27.21 -29.31
N LYS A 413 8.62 -28.36 -28.79
CA LYS A 413 9.40 -29.18 -27.86
C LYS A 413 9.42 -30.64 -28.32
N LEU A 414 10.57 -31.28 -28.20
CA LEU A 414 10.62 -32.75 -28.18
C LEU A 414 10.04 -33.20 -26.84
N ASN A 415 8.98 -33.99 -26.92
CA ASN A 415 8.31 -34.58 -25.78
C ASN A 415 8.58 -36.09 -25.73
N TYR A 416 8.76 -36.63 -24.53
CA TYR A 416 8.67 -38.06 -24.30
C TYR A 416 7.23 -38.41 -23.89
N PHE A 417 6.61 -39.39 -24.54
CA PHE A 417 5.29 -39.85 -24.14
C PHE A 417 5.21 -41.37 -24.14
N VAL A 418 4.36 -41.86 -23.25
CA VAL A 418 3.99 -43.27 -23.15
C VAL A 418 2.56 -43.41 -23.68
N ASP A 419 2.38 -44.23 -24.71
CA ASP A 419 1.05 -44.49 -25.28
C ASP A 419 0.18 -45.20 -24.24
N ALA A 420 -1.01 -44.63 -23.98
CA ALA A 420 -1.90 -45.12 -22.94
C ALA A 420 -2.56 -46.47 -23.28
N ASP A 421 -2.65 -46.82 -24.57
CA ASP A 421 -3.33 -48.03 -25.03
C ASP A 421 -2.41 -49.25 -25.00
N ASP A 422 -1.11 -49.10 -25.29
CA ASP A 422 -0.15 -50.21 -25.34
C ASP A 422 1.10 -50.06 -24.46
N GLY A 423 1.27 -48.92 -23.79
CA GLY A 423 2.40 -48.63 -22.92
C GLY A 423 3.73 -48.44 -23.65
N SER A 424 3.71 -48.33 -24.97
CA SER A 424 4.92 -48.07 -25.75
C SER A 424 5.38 -46.64 -25.53
N ALA A 425 6.68 -46.48 -25.29
CA ALA A 425 7.26 -45.16 -25.11
C ALA A 425 7.95 -44.69 -26.38
N SER A 426 7.74 -43.43 -26.74
CA SER A 426 8.41 -42.83 -27.89
C SER A 426 8.58 -41.33 -27.74
N TYR A 427 9.43 -40.77 -28.58
CA TYR A 427 9.61 -39.33 -28.70
C TYR A 427 8.70 -38.76 -29.78
N SER A 428 8.06 -37.64 -29.49
CA SER A 428 7.33 -36.86 -30.49
C SER A 428 7.57 -35.37 -30.35
N PHE A 429 7.50 -34.64 -31.45
CA PHE A 429 7.39 -33.19 -31.37
C PHE A 429 5.93 -32.78 -31.20
N GLY A 430 5.72 -31.88 -30.26
CA GLY A 430 4.52 -31.06 -30.12
C GLY A 430 4.90 -29.58 -30.00
N SER A 431 3.89 -28.72 -29.94
CA SER A 431 4.06 -27.31 -29.64
C SER A 431 3.19 -26.93 -28.45
N TYR A 432 3.83 -26.50 -27.37
CA TYR A 432 3.21 -26.36 -26.06
C TYR A 432 3.28 -24.91 -25.58
N ALA A 433 2.26 -24.49 -24.85
CA ALA A 433 2.28 -23.19 -24.18
C ALA A 433 3.21 -23.26 -22.95
N ALA A 434 3.75 -22.11 -22.52
CA ALA A 434 4.72 -22.03 -21.44
C ALA A 434 4.17 -22.59 -20.12
N ASP A 435 2.91 -22.29 -19.80
CA ASP A 435 2.20 -22.79 -18.61
C ASP A 435 2.20 -24.32 -18.52
N LYS A 436 1.97 -25.00 -19.63
CA LYS A 436 1.98 -26.47 -19.69
C LYS A 436 3.37 -27.06 -19.45
N ILE A 437 4.44 -26.33 -19.79
CA ILE A 437 5.81 -26.74 -19.50
C ILE A 437 6.09 -26.49 -18.01
N ASP A 438 5.73 -25.30 -17.51
CA ASP A 438 5.95 -24.87 -16.12
C ASP A 438 5.24 -25.77 -15.10
N GLU A 439 4.05 -26.30 -15.44
CA GLU A 439 3.33 -27.31 -14.64
C GLU A 439 4.15 -28.59 -14.37
N ASN A 440 5.17 -28.86 -15.19
CA ASN A 440 6.01 -30.06 -15.11
C ASN A 440 7.43 -29.75 -14.60
N VAL A 441 7.69 -28.57 -14.04
CA VAL A 441 9.01 -28.19 -13.53
C VAL A 441 9.13 -28.55 -12.05
N TYR A 442 10.12 -29.39 -11.71
CA TYR A 442 10.50 -29.64 -10.33
C TYR A 442 11.32 -28.50 -9.73
N PHE A 443 12.28 -28.01 -10.51
CA PHE A 443 13.15 -26.92 -10.08
C PHE A 443 13.76 -26.23 -11.30
N SER A 444 13.79 -24.90 -11.31
CA SER A 444 14.31 -24.11 -12.41
C SER A 444 14.94 -22.83 -11.89
N ASN A 445 16.18 -22.53 -12.28
CA ASN A 445 16.86 -21.31 -11.88
C ASN A 445 17.98 -20.92 -12.86
N SER A 446 18.13 -19.61 -13.11
CA SER A 446 19.19 -19.08 -14.00
C SER A 446 20.61 -19.27 -13.44
N LEU A 447 20.72 -19.44 -12.13
CA LEU A 447 21.93 -19.45 -11.30
C LEU A 447 22.62 -18.08 -11.14
N ALA A 448 21.99 -17.00 -11.60
CA ALA A 448 22.53 -15.65 -11.50
C ALA A 448 22.65 -15.16 -10.04
N ASP A 449 21.71 -15.55 -9.18
CA ASP A 449 21.66 -15.23 -7.75
C ASP A 449 22.13 -16.40 -6.85
N GLY A 450 22.74 -17.41 -7.48
CA GLY A 450 23.15 -18.66 -6.85
C GLY A 450 22.08 -19.74 -6.78
N GLY A 451 20.81 -19.40 -6.99
CA GLY A 451 19.73 -20.38 -7.15
C GLY A 451 19.49 -21.30 -5.95
N GLY A 452 19.88 -20.88 -4.74
CA GLY A 452 19.81 -21.72 -3.55
C GLY A 452 20.79 -22.91 -3.54
N PHE A 453 21.72 -22.97 -4.49
CA PHE A 453 22.81 -23.95 -4.46
C PHE A 453 23.75 -23.65 -3.29
N THR A 454 24.24 -24.69 -2.63
CA THR A 454 25.19 -24.59 -1.53
C THR A 454 26.53 -25.17 -1.93
N THR A 455 27.63 -24.63 -1.38
CA THR A 455 28.95 -25.24 -1.56
C THR A 455 29.16 -26.40 -0.61
N TYR A 456 29.84 -27.44 -1.08
CA TYR A 456 30.36 -28.53 -0.25
C TYR A 456 31.85 -28.67 -0.54
N ASP A 457 32.66 -28.09 0.34
CA ASP A 457 34.11 -27.97 0.14
C ASP A 457 34.86 -29.13 0.79
N VAL A 458 35.50 -29.98 -0.02
CA VAL A 458 36.33 -31.10 0.48
C VAL A 458 37.77 -30.62 0.73
N ASN A 459 38.32 -29.83 -0.19
CA ASN A 459 39.64 -29.22 -0.08
C ASN A 459 39.67 -27.90 -0.86
N LEU A 460 39.92 -26.78 -0.17
CA LEU A 460 40.05 -25.46 -0.80
C LEU A 460 41.49 -25.10 -1.19
N GLY A 461 42.50 -25.93 -0.89
CA GLY A 461 43.88 -25.67 -1.29
C GLY A 461 44.47 -24.36 -0.71
N GLY A 462 43.90 -23.83 0.37
CA GLY A 462 44.27 -22.55 0.98
C GLY A 462 43.54 -21.32 0.40
N LEU A 463 42.58 -21.52 -0.50
CA LEU A 463 41.70 -20.47 -1.00
C LEU A 463 40.57 -20.16 -0.03
N SER A 464 40.00 -18.96 -0.12
CA SER A 464 38.79 -18.57 0.63
C SER A 464 37.51 -19.17 0.06
N TYR A 465 37.50 -19.47 -1.24
CA TYR A 465 36.42 -20.16 -1.95
C TYR A 465 36.98 -20.76 -3.25
N VAL A 466 36.34 -21.82 -3.74
CA VAL A 466 36.57 -22.36 -5.10
C VAL A 466 35.44 -21.93 -6.03
N TRP A 467 34.21 -21.99 -5.54
CA TRP A 467 33.00 -21.55 -6.23
C TRP A 467 32.60 -20.14 -5.82
N GLY A 468 32.24 -19.31 -6.78
CA GLY A 468 31.66 -17.99 -6.55
C GLY A 468 30.72 -17.59 -7.68
N LEU A 469 29.86 -16.59 -7.41
CA LEU A 469 29.00 -16.00 -8.42
C LEU A 469 29.79 -15.01 -9.29
N ASP A 470 29.67 -15.13 -10.61
CA ASP A 470 30.24 -14.18 -11.56
C ASP A 470 29.11 -13.33 -12.18
N ASP A 471 28.87 -12.17 -11.58
CA ASP A 471 27.82 -11.23 -11.99
C ASP A 471 27.95 -10.79 -13.46
N ARG A 472 29.15 -10.85 -14.05
CA ARG A 472 29.37 -10.46 -15.45
C ARG A 472 28.70 -11.41 -16.42
N TYR A 473 28.61 -12.69 -16.07
CA TYR A 473 28.07 -13.75 -16.92
C TYR A 473 26.85 -14.43 -16.30
N SER A 474 26.41 -13.96 -15.14
CA SER A 474 25.23 -14.43 -14.41
C SER A 474 25.25 -15.93 -14.19
N CYS A 475 26.38 -16.44 -13.66
CA CYS A 475 26.64 -17.87 -13.52
C CYS A 475 27.42 -18.20 -12.24
N TRP A 476 27.36 -19.46 -11.82
CA TRP A 476 28.33 -20.03 -10.89
C TRP A 476 29.66 -20.25 -11.59
N LYS A 477 30.77 -20.01 -10.89
CA LYS A 477 32.12 -20.16 -11.41
C LYS A 477 33.05 -20.86 -10.42
N ALA A 478 33.69 -21.94 -10.85
CA ALA A 478 34.75 -22.62 -10.13
C ALA A 478 36.13 -22.29 -10.69
N SER A 479 37.09 -21.98 -9.82
CA SER A 479 38.50 -21.89 -10.19
C SER A 479 39.43 -22.20 -9.02
N GLY A 480 40.39 -23.10 -9.26
CA GLY A 480 41.53 -23.34 -8.38
C GLY A 480 42.73 -22.43 -8.68
N TYR A 481 42.59 -21.53 -9.66
CA TYR A 481 43.63 -20.59 -10.06
C TYR A 481 43.33 -19.19 -9.51
N VAL A 482 44.25 -18.66 -8.69
CA VAL A 482 44.15 -17.31 -8.12
C VAL A 482 45.49 -16.58 -8.25
N SER A 483 45.46 -15.38 -8.83
CA SER A 483 46.63 -14.48 -8.92
C SER A 483 47.92 -15.08 -9.52
N GLY A 484 47.80 -15.99 -10.50
CA GLY A 484 48.97 -16.59 -11.14
C GLY A 484 49.38 -17.96 -10.60
N VAL A 485 48.65 -18.51 -9.63
CA VAL A 485 49.02 -19.74 -8.90
C VAL A 485 47.88 -20.74 -8.96
N ASP A 486 48.22 -22.00 -9.26
CA ASP A 486 47.30 -23.14 -9.23
C ASP A 486 47.30 -23.80 -7.85
N HIS A 487 46.09 -24.06 -7.34
CA HIS A 487 45.85 -24.73 -6.07
C HIS A 487 45.25 -26.12 -6.31
N GLU A 488 45.63 -27.09 -5.48
CA GLU A 488 44.96 -28.39 -5.44
C GLU A 488 43.67 -28.26 -4.64
N THR A 489 42.53 -28.46 -5.31
CA THR A 489 41.20 -28.24 -4.73
C THR A 489 40.23 -29.36 -5.12
N ASP A 490 39.22 -29.58 -4.30
CA ASP A 490 38.10 -30.49 -4.49
C ASP A 490 36.87 -29.88 -3.81
N SER A 491 35.88 -29.47 -4.59
CA SER A 491 34.74 -28.72 -4.08
C SER A 491 33.53 -28.89 -4.98
N TYR A 492 32.34 -28.86 -4.39
CA TYR A 492 31.08 -29.09 -5.07
C TYR A 492 30.18 -27.87 -4.90
N ILE A 493 29.27 -27.65 -5.85
CA ILE A 493 28.00 -26.97 -5.58
C ILE A 493 26.87 -28.00 -5.65
N VAL A 494 25.90 -27.89 -4.76
CA VAL A 494 24.80 -28.85 -4.59
C VAL A 494 23.49 -28.08 -4.68
N SER A 495 22.55 -28.55 -5.51
CA SER A 495 21.23 -27.93 -5.67
C SER A 495 20.43 -27.97 -4.37
N PRO A 496 19.35 -27.18 -4.26
CA PRO A 496 18.26 -27.48 -3.33
C PRO A 496 17.73 -28.91 -3.49
N ALA A 497 16.97 -29.38 -2.50
CA ALA A 497 16.29 -30.68 -2.58
C ALA A 497 15.21 -30.65 -3.68
N ILE A 498 15.17 -31.70 -4.49
CA ILE A 498 14.27 -31.89 -5.63
C ILE A 498 13.51 -33.20 -5.39
N GLU A 499 12.20 -33.12 -5.25
CA GLU A 499 11.34 -34.31 -5.13
C GLU A 499 10.97 -34.81 -6.53
N ILE A 500 11.33 -36.05 -6.85
CA ILE A 500 11.00 -36.68 -8.13
C ILE A 500 9.75 -37.54 -7.94
N ASP A 501 8.70 -37.30 -8.71
CA ASP A 501 7.45 -38.04 -8.56
C ASP A 501 7.62 -39.52 -8.93
N ALA A 502 6.83 -40.37 -8.29
CA ALA A 502 6.87 -41.80 -8.53
C ALA A 502 6.33 -42.19 -9.93
N ASP A 503 5.43 -41.37 -10.49
CA ASP A 503 4.73 -41.56 -11.76
C ASP A 503 5.21 -40.65 -12.89
N ALA A 504 6.29 -39.89 -12.68
CA ALA A 504 6.91 -39.02 -13.69
C ALA A 504 7.24 -39.76 -15.00
N ASP A 505 6.96 -39.16 -16.15
CA ASP A 505 7.25 -39.73 -17.47
C ASP A 505 8.62 -39.26 -18.00
N LEU A 506 9.67 -39.99 -17.61
CA LEU A 506 11.09 -39.71 -17.93
C LEU A 506 11.55 -38.36 -17.36
N PRO A 507 11.60 -38.21 -16.02
CA PRO A 507 12.10 -37.00 -15.39
C PRO A 507 13.58 -36.80 -15.72
N TYR A 508 14.00 -35.56 -15.85
CA TYR A 508 15.38 -35.23 -16.25
C TYR A 508 15.82 -33.89 -15.69
N PHE A 509 17.13 -33.63 -15.72
CA PHE A 509 17.65 -32.27 -15.61
C PHE A 509 18.52 -31.88 -16.81
N THR A 510 18.66 -30.58 -17.02
CA THR A 510 19.62 -29.98 -17.95
C THR A 510 20.22 -28.72 -17.32
N ILE A 511 21.39 -28.34 -17.81
CA ILE A 511 22.14 -27.14 -17.40
C ILE A 511 23.03 -26.69 -18.55
N ASP A 512 23.38 -25.41 -18.58
CA ASP A 512 24.41 -24.90 -19.48
C ASP A 512 25.77 -24.91 -18.80
N GLU A 513 26.78 -25.43 -19.49
CA GLU A 513 28.17 -25.41 -19.03
C GLU A 513 29.13 -24.76 -20.02
N ALA A 514 30.15 -24.08 -19.50
CA ALA A 514 31.35 -23.69 -20.23
C ALA A 514 32.59 -23.93 -19.37
N PHE A 515 33.67 -24.48 -19.94
CA PHE A 515 34.93 -24.54 -19.20
C PHE A 515 36.13 -24.25 -20.10
N ARG A 516 37.26 -23.88 -19.48
CA ARG A 516 38.53 -23.68 -20.18
C ARG A 516 39.73 -24.06 -19.31
N TYR A 517 40.89 -24.25 -19.94
CA TYR A 517 42.19 -24.45 -19.30
C TYR A 517 42.41 -25.80 -18.59
N GLY A 518 41.49 -26.76 -18.74
CA GLY A 518 41.60 -28.09 -18.14
C GLY A 518 40.93 -29.19 -18.98
N SER A 519 40.69 -30.34 -18.35
CA SER A 519 39.97 -31.48 -18.94
C SER A 519 38.58 -31.63 -18.31
N VAL A 520 37.67 -32.25 -19.06
CA VAL A 520 36.35 -32.65 -18.57
C VAL A 520 36.42 -33.65 -17.41
N ASP A 521 37.52 -34.41 -17.30
CA ASP A 521 37.74 -35.39 -16.22
C ASP A 521 37.82 -34.73 -14.83
N GLN A 522 38.04 -33.42 -14.78
CA GLN A 522 38.17 -32.65 -13.54
C GLN A 522 36.84 -32.05 -13.08
N ILE A 523 35.78 -32.19 -13.88
CA ILE A 523 34.44 -31.63 -13.64
C ILE A 523 33.37 -32.72 -13.83
N THR A 524 32.81 -33.18 -12.71
CA THR A 524 31.92 -34.35 -12.64
C THR A 524 30.57 -33.97 -12.04
N MET A 525 29.52 -34.74 -12.35
CA MET A 525 28.15 -34.49 -11.89
C MET A 525 27.65 -35.70 -11.09
N TYR A 526 26.85 -35.43 -10.07
CA TYR A 526 26.33 -36.45 -9.16
C TYR A 526 24.84 -36.21 -8.90
N VAL A 527 24.11 -37.30 -8.68
CA VAL A 527 22.84 -37.27 -7.95
C VAL A 527 23.12 -37.72 -6.53
N VAL A 528 22.59 -36.97 -5.56
CA VAL A 528 22.81 -37.20 -4.14
C VAL A 528 21.47 -37.51 -3.48
N THR A 529 21.36 -38.65 -2.79
CA THR A 529 20.19 -39.03 -1.99
C THR A 529 20.54 -39.04 -0.52
N GLY A 530 19.59 -38.68 0.35
CA GLY A 530 19.86 -38.54 1.78
C GLY A 530 20.81 -37.37 2.09
N TYR A 531 21.00 -36.46 1.13
CA TYR A 531 21.70 -35.21 1.35
C TYR A 531 20.76 -34.30 2.15
N ASP A 532 21.08 -34.17 3.43
CA ASP A 532 20.61 -33.04 4.19
C ASP A 532 21.81 -32.06 4.20
N ALA A 533 21.60 -30.77 3.91
CA ALA A 533 22.69 -29.85 3.58
C ALA A 533 23.64 -29.56 4.76
N ALA A 534 23.31 -30.06 5.95
CA ALA A 534 23.79 -29.41 7.16
C ALA A 534 24.56 -30.38 8.17
N SER A 535 24.59 -31.71 7.99
CA SER A 535 25.19 -32.78 8.86
C SER A 535 26.38 -33.41 8.19
N THR A 536 26.51 -33.21 6.90
CA THR A 536 27.80 -33.34 6.23
C THR A 536 28.73 -32.19 6.63
N ALA A 537 28.21 -31.19 7.38
CA ALA A 537 28.94 -30.06 7.93
C ALA A 537 29.18 -30.14 9.45
N SER A 538 28.72 -31.20 10.14
CA SER A 538 28.63 -31.27 11.61
C SER A 538 29.88 -31.81 12.35
N LEU A 539 31.06 -31.75 11.75
CA LEU A 539 32.29 -31.90 12.52
C LEU A 539 32.71 -30.49 13.00
N ALA A 540 32.14 -30.11 14.17
CA ALA A 540 32.39 -29.12 15.26
C ALA A 540 32.40 -27.58 15.16
N ALA A 541 32.30 -26.83 16.27
CA ALA A 541 32.49 -27.13 17.71
C ALA A 541 31.55 -26.36 18.66
N ASN A 542 31.26 -26.91 19.84
CA ASN A 542 30.56 -26.25 20.96
C ASN A 542 31.28 -24.96 21.44
N THR A 543 30.59 -23.84 21.75
CA THR A 543 30.02 -23.50 23.08
C THR A 543 28.87 -22.46 23.04
N ARG A 544 27.85 -22.63 23.90
CA ARG A 544 26.73 -21.69 24.15
C ARG A 544 27.19 -20.30 24.64
N ALA A 545 26.93 -19.25 23.87
CA ALA A 545 26.91 -17.85 24.31
C ALA A 545 25.50 -17.26 24.09
N ALA A 546 25.06 -16.35 24.96
CA ALA A 546 23.73 -15.73 24.89
C ALA A 546 23.57 -14.90 23.61
N VAL A 547 22.42 -15.04 22.94
CA VAL A 547 22.08 -14.28 21.73
C VAL A 547 21.66 -12.86 22.09
N THR A 548 22.26 -11.86 21.45
CA THR A 548 21.88 -10.45 21.62
C THR A 548 21.20 -9.96 20.35
N PRO A 549 19.87 -9.69 20.36
CA PRO A 549 19.17 -9.09 19.22
C PRO A 549 19.80 -7.75 18.81
N ASN A 550 19.94 -7.54 17.51
CA ASN A 550 20.40 -6.27 16.92
C ASN A 550 19.38 -5.67 15.94
N THR A 551 18.28 -6.39 15.68
CA THR A 551 17.22 -6.02 14.73
C THR A 551 15.85 -6.28 15.34
N SER A 552 14.91 -5.40 15.04
CA SER A 552 13.53 -5.45 15.54
C SER A 552 12.55 -5.13 14.41
N ALA A 553 11.48 -5.92 14.29
CA ALA A 553 10.41 -5.72 13.32
C ALA A 553 9.06 -6.12 13.91
N VAL A 554 7.96 -5.51 13.44
CA VAL A 554 6.61 -5.83 13.90
C VAL A 554 5.94 -6.79 12.91
N TYR A 555 5.30 -7.84 13.43
CA TYR A 555 4.54 -8.81 12.64
C TYR A 555 3.10 -8.87 13.11
N ARG A 556 2.16 -9.06 12.17
CA ARG A 556 0.72 -9.25 12.42
C ARG A 556 0.25 -10.58 11.85
N PHE A 557 -0.55 -11.31 12.63
CA PHE A 557 -1.18 -12.54 12.18
C PHE A 557 -2.41 -12.23 11.33
N ASN A 558 -2.45 -12.70 10.08
CA ASN A 558 -3.55 -12.42 9.15
C ASN A 558 -4.68 -13.47 9.20
N GLY A 559 -4.72 -14.30 10.24
CA GLY A 559 -5.65 -15.43 10.37
C GLY A 559 -5.10 -16.75 9.82
N SER A 560 -3.98 -16.73 9.08
CA SER A 560 -3.32 -17.93 8.56
C SER A 560 -1.82 -17.97 8.82
N THR A 561 -1.12 -16.85 8.63
CA THR A 561 0.33 -16.73 8.84
C THR A 561 0.67 -15.35 9.40
N TRP A 562 1.84 -15.24 10.01
CA TRP A 562 2.39 -13.96 10.45
C TRP A 562 3.04 -13.23 9.28
N VAL A 563 2.77 -11.93 9.13
CA VAL A 563 3.31 -11.10 8.06
C VAL A 563 3.92 -9.83 8.67
N ALA A 564 5.01 -9.32 8.10
CA ALA A 564 5.57 -8.04 8.52
C ALA A 564 4.48 -6.94 8.41
N TYR A 565 4.28 -6.20 9.48
CA TYR A 565 3.20 -5.22 9.56
C TYR A 565 3.52 -3.99 8.71
N SER A 566 2.56 -3.61 7.87
CA SER A 566 2.57 -2.38 7.09
C SER A 566 1.15 -1.84 6.96
N THR A 567 1.04 -0.55 6.67
CA THR A 567 -0.23 0.15 6.44
C THR A 567 0.00 1.23 5.39
N ASP A 568 -1.03 1.54 4.61
CA ASP A 568 -0.98 2.63 3.62
C ASP A 568 -1.09 4.02 4.29
N ALA A 569 -1.45 4.07 5.58
CA ALA A 569 -1.69 5.31 6.31
C ALA A 569 -0.41 6.03 6.80
N ALA A 570 0.65 5.28 7.07
CA ALA A 570 1.91 5.80 7.57
C ALA A 570 3.04 4.78 7.33
N GLU A 571 4.27 5.27 7.17
CA GLU A 571 5.43 4.39 7.22
C GLU A 571 5.67 3.89 8.65
N ILE A 572 5.91 2.59 8.83
CA ILE A 572 6.14 1.98 10.14
C ILE A 572 7.65 1.89 10.41
N ALA A 573 8.15 2.77 11.26
CA ALA A 573 9.53 2.74 11.73
C ALA A 573 9.62 2.01 13.08
N VAL A 574 10.51 1.03 13.21
CA VAL A 574 10.74 0.33 14.48
C VAL A 574 12.11 0.75 15.03
N LEU A 575 12.16 1.25 16.28
CA LEU A 575 13.44 1.59 16.91
C LEU A 575 14.29 0.32 17.08
N GLN A 576 15.50 0.36 16.51
CA GLN A 576 16.44 -0.76 16.57
C GLN A 576 17.25 -0.71 17.88
N PRO A 577 17.81 -1.84 18.35
CA PRO A 577 18.69 -1.85 19.53
C PRO A 577 19.83 -0.83 19.47
N SER A 578 20.42 -0.60 18.29
CA SER A 578 21.47 0.41 18.09
C SER A 578 20.98 1.85 18.24
N ASP A 579 19.69 2.11 18.02
CA ASP A 579 19.11 3.45 18.19
C ASP A 579 18.96 3.77 19.67
N TYR A 580 18.54 2.80 20.49
CA TYR A 580 18.52 2.93 21.94
C TYR A 580 19.92 3.17 22.54
N ASP A 581 20.94 2.49 22.02
CA ASP A 581 22.34 2.71 22.43
C ASP A 581 22.80 4.14 22.13
N GLN A 582 22.43 4.70 20.97
CA GLN A 582 22.73 6.08 20.60
C GLN A 582 21.96 7.10 21.43
N ILE A 583 20.69 6.82 21.75
CA ILE A 583 19.85 7.64 22.63
C ILE A 583 20.36 7.58 24.09
N GLY A 584 20.98 6.47 24.49
CA GLY A 584 21.54 6.26 25.83
C GLY A 584 20.52 5.76 26.86
N TYR A 585 19.33 5.37 26.42
CA TYR A 585 18.25 4.85 27.26
C TYR A 585 17.62 3.63 26.58
N SER A 586 17.18 2.63 27.35
CA SER A 586 16.48 1.44 26.84
C SER A 586 14.97 1.61 26.71
N THR A 587 14.45 2.79 27.04
CA THR A 587 13.03 3.16 26.93
C THR A 587 12.90 4.64 26.58
N ILE A 588 11.81 5.00 25.90
CA ILE A 588 11.50 6.39 25.56
C ILE A 588 10.40 6.92 26.47
N ARG A 589 10.74 7.94 27.27
CA ARG A 589 9.78 8.57 28.20
C ARG A 589 9.09 9.80 27.62
N TYR A 590 9.78 10.54 26.76
CA TYR A 590 9.31 11.77 26.11
C TYR A 590 9.47 11.61 24.60
N PRO A 591 8.59 10.82 23.93
CA PRO A 591 8.67 10.56 22.50
C PRO A 591 8.68 11.83 21.66
N GLU A 592 7.90 12.84 22.06
CA GLU A 592 7.79 14.15 21.43
C GLU A 592 9.10 14.95 21.42
N GLU A 593 10.02 14.67 22.35
CA GLU A 593 11.33 15.33 22.40
C GLU A 593 12.43 14.46 21.75
N THR A 594 12.31 13.14 21.87
CA THR A 594 13.40 12.20 21.54
C THR A 594 13.30 11.71 20.08
N LEU A 595 12.11 11.32 19.65
CA LEU A 595 11.91 10.67 18.35
C LEU A 595 12.05 11.62 17.15
N PRO A 596 11.74 12.93 17.23
CA PRO A 596 12.05 13.86 16.14
C PRO A 596 13.55 13.91 15.78
N ILE A 597 14.45 13.68 16.74
CA ILE A 597 15.89 13.62 16.50
C ILE A 597 16.25 12.35 15.72
N TYR A 598 15.70 11.21 16.13
CA TYR A 598 15.85 9.93 15.42
C TYR A 598 15.30 10.03 13.99
N LEU A 599 14.06 10.52 13.83
CA LEU A 599 13.40 10.67 12.54
C LEU A 599 14.17 11.57 11.58
N LYS A 600 14.77 12.65 12.09
CA LYS A 600 15.63 13.53 11.27
C LYS A 600 16.89 12.82 10.74
N GLN A 601 17.40 11.82 11.45
CA GLN A 601 18.57 11.04 11.02
C GLN A 601 18.19 9.88 10.10
N ALA A 602 17.10 9.17 10.43
CA ALA A 602 16.60 8.04 9.66
C ALA A 602 15.95 8.48 8.33
N TYR A 603 15.29 9.65 8.33
CA TYR A 603 14.55 10.21 7.20
C TYR A 603 15.07 11.60 6.80
N PRO A 604 16.32 11.72 6.30
CA PRO A 604 16.94 13.02 6.00
C PRO A 604 16.34 13.74 4.77
N TYR A 605 15.49 13.06 3.99
CA TYR A 605 14.90 13.56 2.75
C TYR A 605 13.36 13.63 2.79
N ALA A 606 12.76 13.67 3.97
CA ALA A 606 11.30 13.74 4.14
C ALA A 606 10.70 14.96 3.42
N GLY A 607 9.61 14.72 2.68
CA GLY A 607 8.75 15.73 2.10
C GLY A 607 7.74 16.27 3.12
N ALA A 608 7.22 17.48 2.88
CA ALA A 608 6.12 17.99 3.69
C ALA A 608 4.92 17.04 3.61
N ASP A 609 4.27 16.82 4.76
CA ASP A 609 3.16 15.89 4.97
C ASP A 609 3.53 14.39 4.94
N ASP A 610 4.82 14.03 4.91
CA ASP A 610 5.25 12.65 5.14
C ASP A 610 4.88 12.21 6.57
N VAL A 611 4.31 11.01 6.71
CA VAL A 611 3.80 10.46 7.97
C VAL A 611 4.57 9.19 8.35
N VAL A 612 5.12 9.16 9.57
CA VAL A 612 5.85 8.01 10.12
C VAL A 612 5.32 7.66 11.51
N ALA A 613 4.89 6.42 11.70
CA ALA A 613 4.62 5.87 13.03
C ALA A 613 5.83 5.11 13.56
N VAL A 614 6.35 5.60 14.68
CA VAL A 614 7.52 5.06 15.34
C VAL A 614 7.11 4.11 16.44
N VAL A 615 7.48 2.84 16.33
CA VAL A 615 7.25 1.78 17.32
C VAL A 615 8.43 1.69 18.27
N TYR A 616 8.17 1.78 19.58
CA TYR A 616 9.20 1.82 20.61
C TYR A 616 8.70 1.28 21.96
N THR A 617 9.63 0.94 22.85
CA THR A 617 9.34 0.64 24.26
C THR A 617 9.28 1.93 25.08
N ASN A 618 8.13 2.22 25.69
CA ASN A 618 7.90 3.42 26.47
C ASN A 618 8.51 3.36 27.89
N GLY A 619 8.44 4.47 28.64
CA GLY A 619 9.00 4.58 29.99
C GLY A 619 8.48 3.56 31.01
N ASP A 620 7.30 2.96 30.79
CA ASP A 620 6.71 1.92 31.63
C ASP A 620 7.11 0.51 31.18
N GLY A 621 7.90 0.38 30.10
CA GLY A 621 8.34 -0.89 29.53
C GLY A 621 7.33 -1.53 28.58
N ALA A 622 6.24 -0.83 28.21
CA ALA A 622 5.27 -1.30 27.24
C ALA A 622 5.67 -0.90 25.81
N ILE A 623 5.37 -1.75 24.84
CA ILE A 623 5.55 -1.42 23.42
C ILE A 623 4.37 -0.55 22.98
N THR A 624 4.66 0.54 22.28
CA THR A 624 3.67 1.49 21.77
C THR A 624 4.15 2.06 20.43
N ALA A 625 3.26 2.70 19.70
CA ALA A 625 3.60 3.53 18.54
C ALA A 625 3.22 4.99 18.79
N THR A 626 3.99 5.92 18.23
CA THR A 626 3.62 7.34 18.14
C THR A 626 3.83 7.80 16.70
N GLU A 627 2.80 8.41 16.13
CA GLU A 627 2.83 8.95 14.78
C GLU A 627 3.38 10.38 14.76
N PHE A 628 4.16 10.68 13.73
CA PHE A 628 4.73 11.99 13.46
C PHE A 628 4.46 12.37 12.01
N ILE A 629 4.21 13.66 11.80
CA ILE A 629 4.10 14.28 10.48
C ILE A 629 5.25 15.28 10.27
N TYR A 630 5.83 15.31 9.07
CA TYR A 630 6.86 16.29 8.73
C TYR A 630 6.22 17.59 8.24
N ASP A 631 6.39 18.70 8.98
CA ASP A 631 5.77 20.00 8.66
C ASP A 631 6.49 20.79 7.55
N GLY A 632 7.45 20.17 6.87
CA GLY A 632 8.36 20.80 5.91
C GLY A 632 9.64 21.38 6.54
N ALA A 633 9.77 21.35 7.88
CA ALA A 633 10.98 21.74 8.60
C ALA A 633 11.37 20.75 9.73
N ASN A 634 10.39 20.28 10.51
CA ASN A 634 10.56 19.42 11.68
C ASN A 634 9.54 18.27 11.66
N TRP A 635 9.93 17.16 12.27
CA TRP A 635 9.00 16.09 12.64
C TRP A 635 8.22 16.50 13.88
N VAL A 636 6.90 16.50 13.78
CA VAL A 636 5.98 16.91 14.85
C VAL A 636 5.03 15.75 15.14
N VAL A 637 4.74 15.47 16.42
CA VAL A 637 3.81 14.41 16.80
C VAL A 637 2.41 14.67 16.22
N THR A 638 1.79 13.68 15.58
CA THR A 638 0.37 13.74 15.22
C THR A 638 -0.46 13.78 16.49
N THR A 639 -1.27 14.82 16.66
CA THR A 639 -2.00 15.04 17.91
C THR A 639 -3.19 14.11 18.04
N VAL A 640 -3.36 13.46 19.21
CA VAL A 640 -4.59 12.73 19.60
C VAL A 640 -5.79 13.65 19.81
N ALA A 641 -5.56 14.95 19.84
CA ALA A 641 -6.59 15.93 20.05
C ALA A 641 -6.22 17.26 19.40
N GLN A 642 -7.15 17.80 18.63
CA GLN A 642 -7.00 19.10 18.02
C GLN A 642 -7.61 20.16 18.94
N ARG A 643 -6.91 21.28 19.10
CA ARG A 643 -7.51 22.44 19.76
C ARG A 643 -8.55 23.06 18.85
N THR A 644 -9.78 23.05 19.30
CA THR A 644 -10.91 23.71 18.67
C THR A 644 -11.56 24.70 19.63
N SER A 645 -12.65 25.33 19.21
CA SER A 645 -13.42 26.23 20.05
C SER A 645 -14.92 26.08 19.85
N ILE A 646 -15.67 26.28 20.92
CA ILE A 646 -17.13 26.40 20.91
C ILE A 646 -17.52 27.70 21.59
N VAL A 647 -18.57 28.35 21.10
CA VAL A 647 -19.12 29.56 21.71
C VAL A 647 -20.41 29.20 22.41
N PHE A 648 -20.59 29.65 23.64
CA PHE A 648 -21.86 29.55 24.36
C PHE A 648 -22.48 30.93 24.56
N LEU A 649 -23.80 31.02 24.37
CA LEU A 649 -24.63 32.18 24.68
C LEU A 649 -25.50 31.85 25.90
N LYS A 650 -25.60 32.77 26.85
CA LYS A 650 -26.52 32.62 27.98
C LYS A 650 -27.90 33.11 27.58
N THR A 651 -28.89 32.23 27.57
CA THR A 651 -30.28 32.52 27.22
C THR A 651 -31.20 31.83 28.23
N ASP A 652 -32.20 32.55 28.74
CA ASP A 652 -33.13 32.07 29.76
C ASP A 652 -32.47 31.41 30.99
N GLY A 653 -31.30 31.92 31.38
CA GLY A 653 -30.52 31.43 32.52
C GLY A 653 -29.69 30.18 32.22
N GLU A 654 -29.72 29.65 31.00
CA GLU A 654 -28.95 28.48 30.58
C GLU A 654 -27.87 28.85 29.55
N TRP A 655 -26.75 28.12 29.56
CA TRP A 655 -25.70 28.26 28.54
C TRP A 655 -25.97 27.30 27.38
N LEU A 656 -26.23 27.87 26.20
CA LEU A 656 -26.51 27.13 24.97
C LEU A 656 -25.40 27.35 23.95
N GLU A 657 -25.10 26.35 23.13
CA GLU A 657 -24.14 26.48 22.02
C GLU A 657 -24.63 27.51 21.01
N ALA A 658 -23.79 28.49 20.66
CA ALA A 658 -24.10 29.52 19.68
C ALA A 658 -23.90 29.01 18.25
N LYS A 659 -24.86 28.23 17.75
CA LYS A 659 -24.83 27.64 16.41
C LYS A 659 -25.12 28.69 15.32
N VAL A 660 -24.53 28.49 14.15
CA VAL A 660 -24.80 29.28 12.93
C VAL A 660 -25.46 28.36 11.90
N TYR A 661 -26.66 28.71 11.45
CA TYR A 661 -27.46 27.93 10.50
C TYR A 661 -27.26 28.39 9.05
N TYR A 662 -26.98 29.67 8.88
CA TYR A 662 -26.65 30.27 7.60
C TYR A 662 -25.78 31.50 7.84
N SER A 663 -24.73 31.71 7.05
CA SER A 663 -23.95 32.95 7.07
C SER A 663 -23.30 33.17 5.71
N SER A 664 -23.42 34.38 5.18
CA SER A 664 -22.75 34.79 3.94
C SER A 664 -22.53 36.30 3.95
N THR A 665 -21.33 36.72 3.55
CA THR A 665 -21.01 38.15 3.44
C THR A 665 -21.78 38.77 2.28
N LEU A 666 -22.06 37.97 1.24
CA LEU A 666 -22.59 38.40 -0.06
C LEU A 666 -21.65 39.34 -0.83
N LEU A 667 -20.47 39.64 -0.28
CA LEU A 667 -19.47 40.53 -0.87
C LEU A 667 -18.51 39.75 -1.78
N ASP A 668 -17.67 40.47 -2.52
CA ASP A 668 -16.66 39.91 -3.42
C ASP A 668 -17.20 38.95 -4.51
N GLY A 669 -18.49 39.06 -4.82
CA GLY A 669 -19.18 38.20 -5.78
C GLY A 669 -19.66 36.87 -5.18
N GLU A 670 -19.68 36.74 -3.86
CA GLU A 670 -20.29 35.62 -3.14
C GLU A 670 -21.82 35.71 -3.27
N SER A 671 -22.47 34.75 -3.94
CA SER A 671 -23.93 34.80 -4.11
C SER A 671 -24.72 34.34 -2.88
N GLY A 672 -24.05 33.72 -1.89
CA GLY A 672 -24.70 33.01 -0.79
C GLY A 672 -25.55 31.82 -1.25
N GLY A 673 -25.41 31.38 -2.50
CA GLY A 673 -26.30 30.39 -3.11
C GLY A 673 -27.69 30.92 -3.47
N PHE A 674 -27.93 32.23 -3.31
CA PHE A 674 -29.21 32.83 -3.67
C PHE A 674 -29.47 32.74 -5.17
N THR A 675 -30.75 32.59 -5.52
CA THR A 675 -31.24 32.56 -6.90
C THR A 675 -32.31 33.62 -7.11
N THR A 676 -32.39 34.16 -8.33
CA THR A 676 -33.35 35.20 -8.67
C THR A 676 -34.53 34.62 -9.44
N GLN A 677 -35.75 35.10 -9.15
CA GLN A 677 -36.95 34.80 -9.93
C GLN A 677 -37.71 36.09 -10.26
N ASP A 678 -37.57 36.53 -11.51
CA ASP A 678 -38.25 37.72 -12.01
C ASP A 678 -39.71 37.38 -12.40
N ILE A 679 -40.67 38.06 -11.78
CA ILE A 679 -42.12 37.92 -12.05
C ILE A 679 -42.58 38.96 -13.07
N ALA A 680 -42.13 40.21 -12.92
CA ALA A 680 -42.41 41.31 -13.83
C ALA A 680 -41.17 42.20 -14.01
N LEU A 681 -40.88 42.60 -15.25
CA LEU A 681 -39.64 43.32 -15.61
C LEU A 681 -39.85 44.65 -16.36
N ASP A 682 -41.01 44.90 -16.97
CA ASP A 682 -41.30 46.09 -17.79
C ASP A 682 -40.12 46.59 -18.69
N GLY A 683 -39.50 45.64 -19.39
CA GLY A 683 -38.41 45.87 -20.34
C GLY A 683 -36.99 45.83 -19.75
N LEU A 684 -36.83 45.53 -18.46
CA LEU A 684 -35.55 45.16 -17.84
C LEU A 684 -35.16 43.73 -18.21
N THR A 685 -33.86 43.42 -18.11
CA THR A 685 -33.33 42.05 -18.29
C THR A 685 -33.20 41.28 -16.98
N TYR A 686 -33.13 41.99 -15.85
CA TYR A 686 -33.09 41.46 -14.49
C TYR A 686 -33.49 42.58 -13.53
N VAL A 687 -34.03 42.23 -12.35
CA VAL A 687 -34.16 43.17 -11.23
C VAL A 687 -32.96 43.10 -10.29
N TRP A 688 -32.51 41.88 -9.99
CA TRP A 688 -31.42 41.60 -9.06
C TRP A 688 -30.09 41.38 -9.79
N SER A 689 -29.02 41.97 -9.25
CA SER A 689 -27.64 41.73 -9.67
C SER A 689 -26.74 41.64 -8.45
N LEU A 690 -25.75 40.75 -8.52
CA LEU A 690 -24.73 40.63 -7.49
C LEU A 690 -23.58 41.60 -7.77
N ASP A 691 -23.27 42.47 -6.81
CA ASP A 691 -22.18 43.45 -6.85
C ASP A 691 -21.10 43.05 -5.84
N ASN A 692 -19.83 43.15 -6.25
CA ASN A 692 -18.72 42.73 -5.40
C ASN A 692 -18.51 43.62 -4.17
N ALA A 693 -18.93 44.89 -4.20
CA ALA A 693 -18.66 45.83 -3.12
C ALA A 693 -19.84 45.98 -2.14
N TYR A 694 -21.05 45.66 -2.58
CA TYR A 694 -22.29 45.99 -1.84
C TYR A 694 -23.30 44.82 -1.80
N GLY A 695 -22.91 43.65 -2.28
CA GLY A 695 -23.72 42.44 -2.27
C GLY A 695 -24.87 42.43 -3.27
N TRP A 696 -25.98 41.80 -2.89
CA TRP A 696 -27.13 41.68 -3.78
C TRP A 696 -27.87 43.00 -3.91
N LYS A 697 -28.07 43.43 -5.14
CA LYS A 697 -28.66 44.72 -5.48
C LYS A 697 -29.91 44.56 -6.34
N ALA A 698 -31.02 45.16 -5.91
CA ALA A 698 -32.26 45.24 -6.69
C ALA A 698 -32.53 46.67 -7.17
N SER A 699 -32.96 46.83 -8.43
CA SER A 699 -33.53 48.10 -8.90
C SER A 699 -34.46 47.91 -10.10
N GLY A 700 -35.64 48.53 -10.04
CA GLY A 700 -36.55 48.71 -11.16
C GLY A 700 -36.35 50.03 -11.91
N TYR A 701 -35.23 50.74 -11.71
CA TYR A 701 -34.98 52.01 -12.40
C TYR A 701 -34.08 51.81 -13.62
N ALA A 702 -34.58 52.17 -14.81
CA ALA A 702 -33.77 52.13 -16.04
C ALA A 702 -34.16 53.24 -17.02
N ASN A 703 -33.19 53.71 -17.80
CA ASN A 703 -33.38 54.76 -18.80
C ASN A 703 -34.08 56.01 -18.23
N SER A 704 -33.64 56.43 -17.05
CA SER A 704 -34.17 57.58 -16.32
C SER A 704 -35.66 57.49 -15.93
N THR A 705 -36.23 56.28 -15.87
CA THR A 705 -37.66 56.05 -15.62
C THR A 705 -37.85 54.90 -14.62
N ASN A 706 -38.82 55.02 -13.70
CA ASN A 706 -39.24 53.91 -12.85
C ASN A 706 -40.03 52.88 -13.67
N LYS A 707 -39.69 51.60 -13.53
CA LYS A 707 -40.35 50.48 -14.19
C LYS A 707 -41.24 49.74 -13.21
N GLU A 708 -42.35 49.19 -13.70
CA GLU A 708 -43.16 48.29 -12.89
C GLU A 708 -42.50 46.90 -12.87
N THR A 709 -41.96 46.51 -11.72
CA THR A 709 -41.26 45.22 -11.59
C THR A 709 -41.67 44.48 -10.32
N GLU A 710 -41.48 43.17 -10.36
CA GLU A 710 -41.63 42.27 -9.23
C GLU A 710 -40.60 41.14 -9.39
N SER A 711 -39.77 40.91 -8.38
CA SER A 711 -38.79 39.84 -8.41
C SER A 711 -38.45 39.36 -7.02
N TRP A 712 -38.11 38.07 -6.93
CA TRP A 712 -37.61 37.42 -5.72
C TRP A 712 -36.11 37.17 -5.82
N LEU A 713 -35.45 37.26 -4.67
CA LEU A 713 -34.11 36.73 -4.42
C LEU A 713 -34.25 35.71 -3.28
N ILE A 714 -34.02 34.43 -3.58
CA ILE A 714 -34.39 33.29 -2.72
C ILE A 714 -33.13 32.53 -2.31
N SER A 715 -32.98 32.26 -1.01
CA SER A 715 -31.84 31.56 -0.44
C SER A 715 -31.81 30.09 -0.88
N PRO A 716 -30.68 29.38 -0.67
CA PRO A 716 -30.72 27.93 -0.55
C PRO A 716 -31.61 27.50 0.63
N GLU A 717 -31.87 26.20 0.73
CA GLU A 717 -32.51 25.60 1.90
C GLU A 717 -31.65 25.82 3.16
N ILE A 718 -32.28 26.22 4.25
CA ILE A 718 -31.64 26.44 5.55
C ILE A 718 -32.30 25.51 6.57
N ASP A 719 -31.51 24.63 7.18
CA ASP A 719 -31.98 23.65 8.16
C ASP A 719 -31.92 24.22 9.59
N LEU A 720 -33.10 24.45 10.19
CA LEU A 720 -33.25 24.86 11.59
C LEU A 720 -33.66 23.68 12.49
N GLY A 721 -33.45 22.44 12.05
CA GLY A 721 -33.80 21.20 12.74
C GLY A 721 -33.19 21.05 14.15
N LYS A 722 -32.06 21.74 14.40
CA LYS A 722 -31.33 21.74 15.68
C LYS A 722 -31.28 23.11 16.37
N ALA A 723 -32.13 24.03 15.95
CA ALA A 723 -32.21 25.38 16.52
C ALA A 723 -33.00 25.42 17.84
N VAL A 724 -32.63 26.33 18.73
CA VAL A 724 -33.32 26.54 20.01
C VAL A 724 -34.01 27.90 20.03
N ALA A 725 -33.27 28.98 19.76
CA ALA A 725 -33.78 30.35 19.72
C ALA A 725 -33.10 31.15 18.60
N PRO A 726 -33.24 30.71 17.32
CA PRO A 726 -32.51 31.32 16.22
C PRO A 726 -32.95 32.77 15.96
N VAL A 727 -31.99 33.62 15.67
CA VAL A 727 -32.15 35.01 15.24
C VAL A 727 -31.46 35.26 13.91
N MET A 728 -32.08 36.08 13.07
CA MET A 728 -31.51 36.55 11.80
C MET A 728 -30.99 37.99 11.93
N LYS A 729 -29.86 38.26 11.25
CA LYS A 729 -29.30 39.60 11.04
C LYS A 729 -28.83 39.78 9.60
N PHE A 730 -28.90 40.99 9.08
CA PHE A 730 -28.32 41.38 7.79
C PHE A 730 -28.15 42.90 7.70
N ASP A 731 -27.25 43.34 6.82
CA ASP A 731 -27.05 44.75 6.53
C ASP A 731 -27.82 45.14 5.26
N VAL A 732 -28.49 46.29 5.32
CA VAL A 732 -29.26 46.82 4.18
C VAL A 732 -29.05 48.31 3.97
N ALA A 733 -28.87 48.71 2.71
CA ALA A 733 -28.94 50.10 2.27
C ALA A 733 -30.11 50.27 1.30
N ILE A 734 -30.88 51.36 1.47
CA ILE A 734 -32.00 51.68 0.59
C ILE A 734 -31.89 53.13 0.14
N ASN A 735 -31.96 53.37 -1.16
CA ASN A 735 -32.02 54.69 -1.75
C ASN A 735 -33.18 54.83 -2.74
N PHE A 736 -33.56 56.08 -3.07
CA PHE A 736 -34.63 56.44 -4.00
C PHE A 736 -36.05 55.95 -3.62
N LEU A 737 -36.29 55.58 -2.36
CA LEU A 737 -37.61 55.19 -1.86
C LEU A 737 -38.63 56.35 -1.90
N SER A 738 -38.14 57.58 -1.98
CA SER A 738 -38.94 58.79 -2.16
C SER A 738 -40.00 59.01 -1.07
N GLY A 739 -39.65 58.65 0.18
CA GLY A 739 -40.50 58.82 1.37
C GLY A 739 -41.70 57.88 1.43
N LYS A 740 -41.72 56.82 0.60
CA LYS A 740 -42.76 55.79 0.63
C LYS A 740 -42.45 54.74 1.69
N GLU A 741 -43.46 53.95 2.04
CA GLU A 741 -43.32 52.84 2.99
C GLU A 741 -42.48 51.70 2.37
N VAL A 742 -41.45 51.25 3.08
CA VAL A 742 -40.53 50.19 2.61
C VAL A 742 -41.27 48.89 2.30
N GLY A 743 -42.20 48.46 3.16
CA GLY A 743 -42.96 47.21 3.00
C GLY A 743 -43.84 47.15 1.74
N LYS A 744 -44.09 48.29 1.06
CA LYS A 744 -44.75 48.30 -0.25
C LYS A 744 -43.84 47.79 -1.37
N TYR A 745 -42.53 47.99 -1.24
CA TYR A 745 -41.55 47.76 -2.31
C TYR A 745 -40.49 46.73 -1.98
N PHE A 746 -40.26 46.45 -0.69
CA PHE A 746 -39.28 45.49 -0.25
C PHE A 746 -39.75 44.80 1.03
N THR A 747 -39.81 43.47 0.99
CA THR A 747 -40.15 42.63 2.15
C THR A 747 -39.19 41.46 2.26
N VAL A 748 -39.04 40.94 3.49
CA VAL A 748 -38.31 39.71 3.75
C VAL A 748 -39.33 38.66 4.19
N ASN A 749 -39.30 37.51 3.53
CA ASN A 749 -40.32 36.48 3.68
C ASN A 749 -39.67 35.12 3.93
N ILE A 750 -40.40 34.22 4.54
CA ILE A 750 -39.99 32.84 4.78
C ILE A 750 -41.00 31.89 4.16
N SER A 751 -40.50 30.82 3.56
CA SER A 751 -41.31 29.69 3.10
C SER A 751 -40.74 28.38 3.64
N THR A 752 -41.62 27.43 3.94
CA THR A 752 -41.27 26.05 4.32
C THR A 752 -41.72 25.02 3.27
N ASP A 753 -42.34 25.47 2.18
CA ASP A 753 -42.89 24.66 1.09
C ASP A 753 -42.36 25.05 -0.31
N TYR A 754 -41.43 26.00 -0.38
CA TYR A 754 -40.79 26.41 -1.63
C TYR A 754 -40.09 25.23 -2.30
N SER A 755 -40.41 25.02 -3.58
CA SER A 755 -39.92 23.90 -4.39
C SER A 755 -39.52 24.36 -5.79
N GLY A 756 -38.90 25.55 -5.87
CA GLY A 756 -38.30 26.07 -7.11
C GLY A 756 -39.17 27.06 -7.91
N ASP A 757 -40.39 27.37 -7.47
CA ASP A 757 -41.24 28.40 -8.09
C ASP A 757 -41.90 29.29 -7.00
N ALA A 758 -41.47 30.55 -6.96
CA ALA A 758 -41.89 31.53 -5.97
C ALA A 758 -43.40 31.84 -6.01
N THR A 759 -44.05 31.64 -7.16
CA THR A 759 -45.48 31.94 -7.35
C THR A 759 -46.40 30.85 -6.80
N THR A 760 -45.84 29.67 -6.52
CA THR A 760 -46.59 28.51 -6.01
C THR A 760 -46.33 28.22 -4.54
N ALA A 761 -45.27 28.80 -3.97
CA ALA A 761 -44.90 28.68 -2.57
C ALA A 761 -45.75 29.56 -1.65
N THR A 762 -45.87 29.14 -0.40
CA THR A 762 -46.48 29.94 0.67
C THR A 762 -45.41 30.77 1.34
N TRP A 763 -45.60 32.09 1.39
CA TRP A 763 -44.66 33.04 1.99
C TRP A 763 -45.27 33.75 3.19
N GLU A 764 -44.59 33.68 4.33
CA GLU A 764 -44.87 34.47 5.54
C GLU A 764 -43.92 35.66 5.60
N THR A 765 -44.45 36.88 5.68
CA THR A 765 -43.63 38.10 5.79
C THR A 765 -43.14 38.29 7.22
N LEU A 766 -41.83 38.47 7.39
CA LEU A 766 -41.22 38.76 8.68
C LEU A 766 -41.53 40.19 9.13
N ASP A 767 -41.82 40.36 10.43
CA ASP A 767 -41.96 41.69 11.03
C ASP A 767 -40.57 42.27 11.34
N ILE A 768 -40.15 43.25 10.53
CA ILE A 768 -38.83 43.87 10.65
C ILE A 768 -38.99 45.36 10.99
N THR A 769 -38.31 45.76 12.06
CA THR A 769 -38.20 47.17 12.49
C THR A 769 -36.79 47.71 12.23
N GLY A 770 -36.64 49.03 12.21
CA GLY A 770 -35.31 49.66 12.06
C GLY A 770 -34.82 49.84 10.61
N TRP A 771 -35.69 49.73 9.61
CA TRP A 771 -35.34 49.99 8.20
C TRP A 771 -34.68 51.37 7.98
N PRO A 772 -33.70 51.50 7.07
CA PRO A 772 -33.14 52.79 6.69
C PRO A 772 -34.21 53.68 6.04
N GLU A 773 -34.04 55.00 6.15
CA GLU A 773 -35.01 55.99 5.63
C GLU A 773 -35.24 55.93 4.10
N GLY A 774 -34.40 55.20 3.36
CA GLY A 774 -34.57 55.02 1.93
C GLY A 774 -34.02 56.17 1.06
N ASN A 775 -33.08 56.96 1.59
CA ASN A 775 -32.54 58.18 0.99
C ASN A 775 -30.99 58.26 0.96
N SER A 776 -30.29 57.18 1.34
CA SER A 776 -28.83 57.14 1.45
C SER A 776 -28.28 55.75 1.07
N TRP A 777 -27.00 55.68 0.76
CA TRP A 777 -26.24 54.43 0.58
C TRP A 777 -25.58 53.95 1.88
N THR A 778 -26.03 54.47 3.02
CA THR A 778 -25.54 54.05 4.33
C THR A 778 -26.22 52.75 4.72
N PHE A 779 -25.43 51.70 4.90
CA PHE A 779 -25.93 50.44 5.44
C PHE A 779 -26.40 50.62 6.88
N VAL A 780 -27.53 49.99 7.18
CA VAL A 780 -28.07 49.81 8.52
C VAL A 780 -28.14 48.31 8.79
N THR A 781 -27.58 47.90 9.92
CA THR A 781 -27.70 46.52 10.41
C THR A 781 -29.08 46.31 10.99
N ILE A 782 -29.81 45.35 10.41
CA ILE A 782 -31.01 44.79 11.01
C ILE A 782 -30.58 43.57 11.82
N GLU A 783 -30.91 43.55 13.10
CA GLU A 783 -30.49 42.50 14.05
C GLU A 783 -31.67 41.99 14.88
N ASN A 784 -31.52 40.81 15.49
CA ASN A 784 -32.48 40.18 16.39
C ASN A 784 -33.86 39.90 15.77
N ILE A 785 -33.89 39.55 14.47
CA ILE A 785 -35.14 39.10 13.85
C ILE A 785 -35.42 37.70 14.36
N ASP A 786 -36.50 37.54 15.13
CA ASP A 786 -36.86 36.27 15.74
C ASP A 786 -37.27 35.22 14.70
N MET A 787 -36.60 34.06 14.74
CA MET A 787 -36.86 32.92 13.87
C MET A 787 -37.41 31.71 14.65
N SER A 788 -37.78 31.89 15.93
CA SER A 788 -38.20 30.81 16.84
C SER A 788 -39.40 30.01 16.35
N ALA A 789 -40.29 30.64 15.56
CA ALA A 789 -41.45 29.95 14.96
C ALA A 789 -41.05 28.83 13.97
N TYR A 790 -39.81 28.87 13.46
CA TYR A 790 -39.30 27.96 12.45
C TYR A 790 -38.33 26.91 13.01
N VAL A 791 -38.14 26.86 14.33
CA VAL A 791 -37.37 25.82 15.01
C VAL A 791 -37.89 24.43 14.60
N GLY A 792 -36.98 23.54 14.22
CA GLY A 792 -37.30 22.18 13.81
C GLY A 792 -37.68 22.03 12.33
N GLN A 793 -37.67 23.11 11.54
CA GLN A 793 -38.10 23.12 10.13
C GLN A 793 -36.94 23.41 9.17
N GLN A 794 -37.11 23.02 7.91
CA GLN A 794 -36.29 23.51 6.79
C GLN A 794 -37.00 24.72 6.18
N ILE A 795 -36.26 25.79 5.94
CA ILE A 795 -36.81 27.07 5.48
C ILE A 795 -36.08 27.59 4.24
N TYR A 796 -36.74 28.51 3.54
CA TYR A 796 -36.18 29.34 2.48
C TYR A 796 -36.48 30.81 2.78
N LEU A 797 -35.45 31.65 2.74
CA LEU A 797 -35.56 33.10 2.89
C LEU A 797 -35.76 33.75 1.51
N GLY A 798 -36.77 34.60 1.38
CA GLY A 798 -37.10 35.32 0.16
C GLY A 798 -37.09 36.83 0.37
N PHE A 799 -36.14 37.52 -0.25
CA PHE A 799 -36.16 38.97 -0.40
C PHE A 799 -37.02 39.34 -1.61
N HIS A 800 -38.17 39.94 -1.36
CA HIS A 800 -39.16 40.26 -2.39
C HIS A 800 -39.13 41.74 -2.73
N TYR A 801 -38.77 42.05 -3.98
CA TYR A 801 -38.67 43.39 -4.50
C TYR A 801 -39.84 43.73 -5.42
N LYS A 802 -40.36 44.95 -5.31
CA LYS A 802 -41.32 45.56 -6.24
C LYS A 802 -40.94 47.00 -6.56
N SER A 803 -41.37 47.47 -7.73
CA SER A 803 -41.39 48.88 -8.08
C SER A 803 -42.60 49.24 -8.94
N ASP A 804 -42.95 50.52 -8.97
CA ASP A 804 -44.04 51.05 -9.79
C ASP A 804 -43.67 52.44 -10.35
N SER A 805 -44.63 53.09 -11.01
CA SER A 805 -44.41 54.43 -11.56
C SER A 805 -44.12 55.52 -10.50
N GLU A 806 -44.47 55.29 -9.23
CA GLU A 806 -44.23 56.25 -8.14
C GLU A 806 -42.84 56.09 -7.52
N ALA A 807 -42.35 54.86 -7.34
CA ALA A 807 -41.01 54.61 -6.81
C ALA A 807 -40.40 53.29 -7.32
N ALA A 808 -39.10 53.35 -7.58
CA ALA A 808 -38.24 52.20 -7.86
C ALA A 808 -37.00 52.29 -6.96
N PRO A 809 -37.12 51.97 -5.66
CA PRO A 809 -35.99 52.09 -4.74
C PRO A 809 -34.85 51.18 -5.20
N THR A 810 -33.62 51.57 -4.93
CA THR A 810 -32.49 50.64 -5.02
C THR A 810 -32.22 50.07 -3.65
N VAL A 811 -32.17 48.74 -3.55
CA VAL A 811 -31.91 48.01 -2.30
C VAL A 811 -30.61 47.23 -2.48
N GLU A 812 -29.71 47.33 -1.51
CA GLU A 812 -28.44 46.59 -1.44
C GLU A 812 -28.40 45.81 -0.12
N ILE A 813 -28.04 44.53 -0.17
CA ILE A 813 -28.08 43.59 0.96
C ILE A 813 -26.75 42.86 1.07
N GLN A 814 -26.20 42.82 2.28
CA GLN A 814 -24.96 42.12 2.60
C GLN A 814 -24.96 41.56 4.03
N ASP A 815 -23.93 40.79 4.37
CA ASP A 815 -23.65 40.30 5.73
C ASP A 815 -24.83 39.60 6.43
N LEU A 816 -25.51 38.70 5.70
CA LEU A 816 -26.64 37.94 6.20
C LEU A 816 -26.18 36.74 7.04
N SER A 817 -26.77 36.57 8.22
CA SER A 817 -26.64 35.32 8.98
C SER A 817 -27.87 34.98 9.81
N ILE A 818 -28.07 33.68 10.03
CA ILE A 818 -29.04 33.10 10.96
C ILE A 818 -28.25 32.25 11.95
N GLN A 819 -28.40 32.55 13.24
CA GLN A 819 -27.62 31.96 14.33
C GLN A 819 -28.45 31.92 15.62
N GLU A 820 -27.99 31.21 16.64
CA GLU A 820 -28.56 31.30 18.00
C GLU A 820 -28.32 32.68 18.66
#